data_AF-A0A6G1IGY1-F1
#
_entry.id   AF-A0A6G1IGY1-F1
#
_cell.length_a   1.000
_cell.length_b   1.000
_cell.length_c   1.000
_cell.angle_alpha   90.00
_cell.angle_beta   90.00
_cell.angle_gamma   90.00
#
_symmetry.space_group_name_H-M   'P 1'
#
loop_
_entity.id
_entity.type
_entity.pdbx_description
1 polymer ?
#
loop_
_entity_poly.entity_id
_entity_poly.type
_entity_poly.pdbx_seq_one_letter_code
_entity_poly.pdbx_strand_id
1 'polypeptide(L)'
;MSPRTWKIVPDLSATSIQHVPFLNCRKFFAADNSSSTAGSISRSQRAFIAHLRQKAFANKEDAISLWGEHCSSPTKDFDSVRWTCDEGTFPGAILKNPAAVDTIQKSDAWYLLTDGEISNGHVHQLAALADELNILSVPIVFLIVGARGRTPETTNISVGISFFASAQDTVILFKETSTGKIYVVAGKGCFAPLGGSAAAQDLAHWENIPAFDSEESFFDHCKGLDINVVQAESRQDLPKGVSLGPEWERANDGPTWVDLDLLPQAGLLSNEDLFKLFAEEAFNNLAVAYKTRKRTQEIRTFVQAQRMEQVTPKLEDTSGAASIIVRMGRPSTTEEERAVLRAELRQAHAQNREHYQSSIADFASSPKETNLRKRNQLVDAALRTLASIEAAGFNAAILSRRSNRARRAEVVTSDTTVTVSNLDLEGPAYKGYCLVCCGEDEVMSICLKELDAEHRDDNTTDFALNFPLAAGVSAKNANMVSSQNVCFQCALLSPEGLSIYKEPLKAVIPTVRYDGPNKKYINDQLCLALTAGLVTGAAGIAQLFMAILDRVLSTKSWAGAGLDQTQISADELREAVQRQHTFRWMLGQLVENTRTRETFNEVGDWVKFPQALAWAANDFEANSLASFAVTYPAAGFGTLLSLGRNTGAFDVQTMRRLKIAKAVYSVAAKYLADMQKAIQNADHSGLWKQKYLETIYHEFNAPLIPRDLGPESFITDVATFETRLQGRASSSEVEPAAVDTALQALSINNTDTSASAGDATSNEDKQIIMHKTQAILFWLIYQQRSHCTAQTFFSTLTQTQHLAPAVLNAHLTVPSPELRSLLLSIFAEADAHPIDAEAATLHTAPVPFASPFGASVLRCGIAACGAPFCNVEALDAEALDMRTLDGIRQARAHHLVHVFGMQGRFEHSATGLPERTATGDPPTSIHVSLHACIVRAWVEQSPEKRRAVVKHADQRGAFAAEVRKRVCELGRGNVHRSGIEGNVLGVLPSFFEVLRLALRMEGRGNDDDDDDVAVYEHDFERNGVGAKVAFELAAKEL
;
A
#
# COMPACT_ATOMS: atom_id res chain seq x y z
N MET A 1 44.27 -19.78 32.97
CA MET A 1 42.89 -19.51 32.50
C MET A 1 42.72 -20.29 31.21
N SER A 2 41.89 -21.34 31.20
CA SER A 2 41.55 -22.03 29.94
C SER A 2 40.88 -21.04 28.99
N PRO A 3 41.22 -21.04 27.69
CA PRO A 3 40.51 -20.20 26.73
C PRO A 3 39.01 -20.53 26.81
N ARG A 4 38.16 -19.52 27.05
CA ARG A 4 36.71 -19.71 27.05
C ARG A 4 36.30 -20.14 25.65
N THR A 5 35.83 -21.38 25.50
CA THR A 5 35.42 -21.95 24.23
C THR A 5 33.99 -21.49 23.91
N TRP A 6 33.73 -21.06 22.67
CA TRP A 6 32.36 -20.73 22.23
C TRP A 6 31.48 -21.98 22.07
N LYS A 7 32.09 -23.17 22.00
CA LYS A 7 31.42 -24.47 22.11
C LYS A 7 31.29 -24.84 23.58
N ILE A 8 30.07 -25.07 24.05
CA ILE A 8 29.75 -25.51 25.40
C ILE A 8 29.38 -26.98 25.34
N VAL A 9 30.15 -27.84 26.02
CA VAL A 9 29.80 -29.25 26.21
C VAL A 9 29.19 -29.37 27.61
N PRO A 10 27.89 -29.66 27.75
CA PRO A 10 27.26 -29.81 29.06
C PRO A 10 27.91 -30.95 29.84
N ASP A 11 28.33 -30.67 31.08
CA ASP A 11 28.80 -31.72 31.99
C ASP A 11 27.59 -32.43 32.60
N LEU A 12 27.24 -33.59 32.03
CA LEU A 12 26.10 -34.40 32.49
C LEU A 12 26.35 -35.05 33.87
N SER A 13 27.53 -34.87 34.48
CA SER A 13 27.90 -35.53 35.74
C SER A 13 27.78 -34.66 37.01
N ALA A 14 27.49 -33.36 36.89
CA ALA A 14 27.70 -32.40 37.98
C ALA A 14 26.46 -32.00 38.82
N THR A 15 25.22 -32.29 38.41
CA THR A 15 24.00 -31.95 39.21
C THR A 15 22.85 -32.90 38.86
N SER A 16 22.15 -33.46 39.86
CA SER A 16 21.01 -34.35 39.63
C SER A 16 19.78 -33.55 39.19
N ILE A 17 19.67 -33.26 37.89
CA ILE A 17 18.49 -32.62 37.30
C ILE A 17 17.28 -33.53 37.54
N GLN A 18 16.28 -33.05 38.29
CA GLN A 18 15.06 -33.81 38.53
C GLN A 18 14.05 -33.57 37.41
N HIS A 19 13.47 -34.66 36.91
CA HIS A 19 12.48 -34.64 35.83
C HIS A 19 11.12 -35.11 36.35
N VAL A 20 10.05 -34.59 35.76
CA VAL A 20 8.66 -35.02 35.99
C VAL A 20 7.94 -35.32 34.68
N PRO A 21 6.99 -36.27 34.67
CA PRO A 21 6.18 -36.53 33.48
C PRO A 21 5.40 -35.28 33.07
N PHE A 22 5.47 -34.92 31.79
CA PHE A 22 4.90 -33.69 31.22
C PHE A 22 3.43 -33.47 31.57
N LEU A 23 2.59 -34.52 31.49
CA LEU A 23 1.17 -34.39 31.78
C LEU A 23 0.87 -34.16 33.27
N ASN A 24 1.77 -34.57 34.17
CA ASN A 24 1.58 -34.48 35.63
C ASN A 24 2.35 -33.32 36.28
N CYS A 25 3.11 -32.55 35.48
CA CYS A 25 3.90 -31.43 35.96
C CYS A 25 3.02 -30.24 36.43
N ARG A 26 3.60 -29.26 37.12
CA ARG A 26 2.94 -28.01 37.52
C ARG A 26 2.86 -27.06 36.32
N LYS A 27 1.64 -26.59 36.01
CA LYS A 27 1.36 -25.85 34.77
C LYS A 27 0.89 -24.43 35.08
N PHE A 28 1.43 -23.47 34.35
CA PHE A 28 0.86 -22.13 34.28
C PHE A 28 0.20 -21.90 32.93
N PHE A 29 -1.08 -21.51 32.92
CA PHE A 29 -1.85 -21.20 31.72
C PHE A 29 -2.01 -19.69 31.56
N ALA A 30 -1.43 -19.15 30.49
CA ALA A 30 -1.70 -17.79 30.03
C ALA A 30 -2.65 -17.85 28.83
N ALA A 31 -3.94 -17.60 29.07
CA ALA A 31 -4.98 -17.68 28.03
C ALA A 31 -5.41 -16.31 27.52
N ASP A 32 -5.42 -16.17 26.21
CA ASP A 32 -5.79 -14.93 25.52
C ASP A 32 -7.29 -14.64 25.70
N ASN A 33 -7.59 -13.44 26.15
CA ASN A 33 -8.92 -12.89 26.38
C ASN A 33 -9.14 -11.59 25.59
N SER A 34 -8.40 -11.41 24.49
CA SER A 34 -8.62 -10.31 23.56
C SER A 34 -9.90 -10.48 22.75
N SER A 35 -10.37 -9.39 22.13
CA SER A 35 -11.61 -9.36 21.36
C SER A 35 -11.65 -10.32 20.17
N SER A 36 -10.49 -10.65 19.59
CA SER A 36 -10.38 -11.59 18.46
C SER A 36 -10.65 -13.04 18.87
N THR A 37 -10.44 -13.38 20.14
CA THR A 37 -10.70 -14.73 20.67
C THR A 37 -12.18 -14.99 20.99
N ALA A 38 -13.06 -14.00 20.83
CA ALA A 38 -14.47 -14.12 21.17
C ALA A 38 -15.16 -15.29 20.42
N GLY A 39 -16.05 -16.00 21.12
CA GLY A 39 -16.85 -17.06 20.52
C GLY A 39 -16.18 -18.44 20.52
N SER A 40 -15.96 -19.04 19.33
CA SER A 40 -15.51 -20.44 19.20
C SER A 40 -14.07 -20.65 19.68
N ILE A 41 -13.21 -19.65 19.52
CA ILE A 41 -11.79 -19.70 19.92
C ILE A 41 -11.66 -19.80 21.43
N SER A 42 -12.23 -18.85 22.19
CA SER A 42 -12.24 -18.86 23.66
C SER A 42 -12.86 -20.14 24.23
N ARG A 43 -13.96 -20.64 23.64
CA ARG A 43 -14.54 -21.95 24.02
C ARG A 43 -13.55 -23.11 23.81
N SER A 44 -12.83 -23.11 22.71
CA SER A 44 -11.87 -24.16 22.36
C SER A 44 -10.59 -24.11 23.23
N GLN A 45 -10.10 -22.92 23.57
CA GLN A 45 -9.02 -22.73 24.55
C GLN A 45 -9.44 -23.25 25.93
N ARG A 46 -10.62 -22.85 26.41
CA ARG A 46 -11.19 -23.33 27.68
C ARG A 46 -11.36 -24.85 27.70
N ALA A 47 -11.84 -25.43 26.60
CA ALA A 47 -12.01 -26.88 26.48
C ALA A 47 -10.67 -27.62 26.58
N PHE A 48 -9.61 -27.10 25.96
CA PHE A 48 -8.27 -27.68 26.04
C PHE A 48 -7.74 -27.68 27.48
N ILE A 49 -7.84 -26.53 28.18
CA ILE A 49 -7.45 -26.40 29.59
C ILE A 49 -8.28 -27.35 30.48
N ALA A 50 -9.59 -27.43 30.26
CA ALA A 50 -10.47 -28.29 31.04
C ALA A 50 -10.13 -29.78 30.88
N HIS A 51 -9.77 -30.24 29.67
CA HIS A 51 -9.33 -31.61 29.43
C HIS A 51 -8.01 -31.92 30.15
N LEU A 52 -7.03 -31.01 30.09
CA LEU A 52 -5.75 -31.19 30.77
C LEU A 52 -5.89 -31.14 32.30
N ARG A 53 -6.98 -30.58 32.82
CA ARG A 53 -7.33 -30.56 34.26
C ARG A 53 -8.32 -31.64 34.67
N GLN A 54 -8.67 -32.59 33.80
CA GLN A 54 -9.37 -33.78 34.25
C GLN A 54 -8.54 -34.52 35.30
N LYS A 55 -9.20 -35.27 36.20
CA LYS A 55 -8.56 -35.89 37.38
C LYS A 55 -7.28 -36.69 37.09
N ALA A 56 -7.10 -37.17 35.85
CA ALA A 56 -5.92 -37.92 35.44
C ALA A 56 -4.61 -37.09 35.37
N PHE A 57 -4.69 -35.78 35.10
CA PHE A 57 -3.51 -34.92 34.80
C PHE A 57 -3.46 -33.61 35.61
N ALA A 58 -4.46 -33.37 36.47
CA ALA A 58 -4.54 -32.17 37.28
C ALA A 58 -3.44 -32.11 38.36
N ASN A 59 -2.77 -30.96 38.47
CA ASN A 59 -1.87 -30.66 39.58
C ASN A 59 -2.51 -29.59 40.49
N LYS A 60 -2.34 -29.71 41.81
CA LYS A 60 -2.90 -28.75 42.79
C LYS A 60 -2.25 -27.37 42.69
N GLU A 61 -1.06 -27.31 42.12
CA GLU A 61 -0.30 -26.08 41.92
C GLU A 61 -0.53 -25.46 40.53
N ASP A 62 -1.42 -26.03 39.71
CA ASP A 62 -1.79 -25.42 38.43
C ASP A 62 -2.44 -24.05 38.64
N ALA A 63 -2.05 -23.07 37.82
CA ALA A 63 -2.57 -21.71 37.89
C ALA A 63 -2.89 -21.15 36.50
N ILE A 64 -3.83 -20.20 36.43
CA ILE A 64 -4.26 -19.55 35.19
C ILE A 64 -4.30 -18.03 35.34
N SER A 65 -3.91 -17.34 34.27
CA SER A 65 -4.14 -15.92 34.04
C SER A 65 -4.76 -15.72 32.67
N LEU A 66 -5.77 -14.85 32.60
CA LEU A 66 -6.23 -14.26 31.34
C LEU A 66 -5.38 -13.05 30.97
N TRP A 67 -5.06 -12.90 29.70
CA TRP A 67 -4.31 -11.76 29.17
C TRP A 67 -4.95 -11.17 27.91
N GLY A 68 -4.85 -9.85 27.76
CA GLY A 68 -5.30 -9.06 26.63
C GLY A 68 -4.48 -7.78 26.55
N GLU A 69 -5.10 -6.63 26.82
CA GLU A 69 -4.38 -5.37 27.05
C GLU A 69 -3.74 -5.37 28.45
N HIS A 70 -4.37 -6.11 29.37
CA HIS A 70 -3.89 -6.33 30.73
C HIS A 70 -3.73 -7.83 31.01
N CYS A 71 -3.00 -8.19 32.06
CA CYS A 71 -2.89 -9.58 32.50
C CYS A 71 -3.41 -9.70 33.93
N SER A 72 -4.47 -10.50 34.11
CA SER A 72 -5.04 -10.80 35.41
C SER A 72 -4.05 -11.53 36.32
N SER A 73 -4.17 -11.32 37.63
CA SER A 73 -3.33 -12.03 38.61
C SER A 73 -3.60 -13.53 38.56
N PRO A 74 -2.56 -14.38 38.62
CA PRO A 74 -2.72 -15.83 38.60
C PRO A 74 -3.68 -16.32 39.68
N THR A 75 -4.60 -17.22 39.31
CA THR A 75 -5.50 -17.89 40.25
C THR A 75 -5.41 -19.42 40.08
N LYS A 76 -5.54 -20.14 41.19
CA LYS A 76 -5.70 -21.61 41.21
C LYS A 76 -7.16 -22.04 41.12
N ASP A 77 -8.09 -21.10 41.31
CA ASP A 77 -9.52 -21.31 41.13
C ASP A 77 -9.94 -20.95 39.71
N PHE A 78 -9.93 -21.96 38.83
CA PHE A 78 -10.28 -21.79 37.42
C PHE A 78 -11.76 -21.48 37.21
N ASP A 79 -12.64 -21.84 38.14
CA ASP A 79 -14.08 -21.58 38.02
C ASP A 79 -14.39 -20.11 38.32
N SER A 80 -13.52 -19.42 39.07
CA SER A 80 -13.61 -17.97 39.31
C SER A 80 -13.25 -17.11 38.10
N VAL A 81 -12.64 -17.70 37.07
CA VAL A 81 -12.13 -16.97 35.89
C VAL A 81 -13.26 -16.55 34.96
N ARG A 82 -13.40 -15.24 34.75
CA ARG A 82 -14.39 -14.64 33.84
C ARG A 82 -13.77 -14.35 32.48
N TRP A 83 -14.23 -15.05 31.45
CA TRP A 83 -13.83 -14.85 30.05
C TRP A 83 -14.73 -13.82 29.40
N THR A 84 -14.26 -12.57 29.27
CA THR A 84 -15.05 -11.43 28.75
C THR A 84 -14.77 -11.12 27.28
N CYS A 85 -13.60 -11.47 26.77
CA CYS A 85 -13.16 -11.27 25.38
C CYS A 85 -13.42 -9.85 24.83
N ASP A 86 -13.07 -8.81 25.59
CA ASP A 86 -13.36 -7.40 25.29
C ASP A 86 -12.13 -6.47 25.33
N GLU A 87 -10.92 -7.05 25.35
CA GLU A 87 -9.66 -6.30 25.44
C GLU A 87 -8.85 -6.28 24.13
N GLY A 88 -7.87 -5.39 24.02
CA GLY A 88 -6.84 -5.45 22.96
C GLY A 88 -5.87 -6.62 23.13
N THR A 89 -4.89 -6.74 22.22
CA THR A 89 -3.93 -7.87 22.20
C THR A 89 -2.50 -7.41 22.48
N PHE A 90 -2.08 -7.48 23.75
CA PHE A 90 -0.75 -7.10 24.23
C PHE A 90 -0.11 -8.19 25.12
N PRO A 91 0.52 -9.22 24.53
CA PRO A 91 1.02 -10.36 25.30
C PRO A 91 2.15 -10.02 26.28
N GLY A 92 2.87 -8.90 26.05
CA GLY A 92 3.84 -8.38 27.00
C GLY A 92 3.24 -8.06 28.38
N ALA A 93 1.92 -7.91 28.50
CA ALA A 93 1.23 -7.74 29.77
C ALA A 93 1.47 -8.90 30.75
N ILE A 94 1.64 -10.13 30.23
CA ILE A 94 1.92 -11.33 31.05
C ILE A 94 3.21 -11.13 31.85
N LEU A 95 4.27 -10.69 31.17
CA LEU A 95 5.59 -10.53 31.76
C LEU A 95 5.77 -9.22 32.52
N LYS A 96 4.88 -8.25 32.30
CA LYS A 96 4.79 -7.03 33.13
C LYS A 96 4.08 -7.27 34.46
N ASN A 97 3.33 -8.37 34.61
CA ASN A 97 2.68 -8.73 35.87
C ASN A 97 3.66 -9.55 36.74
N PRO A 98 4.18 -8.99 37.86
CA PRO A 98 5.17 -9.69 38.67
C PRO A 98 4.66 -11.00 39.28
N ALA A 99 3.36 -11.09 39.58
CA ALA A 99 2.75 -12.30 40.12
C ALA A 99 2.70 -13.41 39.07
N ALA A 100 2.43 -13.08 37.80
CA ALA A 100 2.48 -14.03 36.70
C ALA A 100 3.91 -14.52 36.46
N VAL A 101 4.91 -13.62 36.46
CA VAL A 101 6.33 -13.97 36.32
C VAL A 101 6.78 -14.94 37.40
N ASP A 102 6.50 -14.64 38.68
CA ASP A 102 6.84 -15.52 39.81
C ASP A 102 6.17 -16.89 39.70
N THR A 103 4.91 -16.93 39.26
CA THR A 103 4.18 -18.18 39.05
C THR A 103 4.74 -19.01 37.88
N ILE A 104 5.12 -18.36 36.77
CA ILE A 104 5.78 -19.00 35.63
C ILE A 104 7.12 -19.62 36.07
N GLN A 105 7.93 -18.87 36.82
CA GLN A 105 9.24 -19.34 37.32
C GLN A 105 9.11 -20.52 38.30
N LYS A 106 7.97 -20.67 38.99
CA LYS A 106 7.67 -21.81 39.87
C LYS A 106 6.99 -22.99 39.17
N SER A 107 6.59 -22.82 37.91
CA SER A 107 5.92 -23.85 37.12
C SER A 107 6.92 -24.70 36.34
N ASP A 108 6.59 -25.97 36.13
CA ASP A 108 7.42 -26.90 35.35
C ASP A 108 7.17 -26.71 33.84
N ALA A 109 5.98 -26.28 33.45
CA ALA A 109 5.63 -25.93 32.07
C ALA A 109 4.76 -24.67 31.99
N TRP A 110 4.98 -23.86 30.96
CA TRP A 110 4.21 -22.66 30.65
C TRP A 110 3.41 -22.85 29.37
N TYR A 111 2.08 -22.72 29.46
CA TYR A 111 1.16 -22.76 28.33
C TYR A 111 0.79 -21.34 27.93
N LEU A 112 1.03 -20.98 26.66
CA LEU A 112 0.52 -19.75 26.06
C LEU A 112 -0.54 -20.10 25.02
N LEU A 113 -1.79 -19.70 25.27
CA LEU A 113 -2.92 -19.93 24.37
C LEU A 113 -3.32 -18.62 23.70
N THR A 114 -3.50 -18.63 22.38
CA THR A 114 -3.88 -17.45 21.57
C THR A 114 -4.57 -17.88 20.27
N ASP A 115 -5.13 -16.94 19.51
CA ASP A 115 -5.55 -17.13 18.12
C ASP A 115 -4.44 -16.83 17.09
N GLY A 116 -3.33 -16.26 17.55
CA GLY A 116 -2.16 -15.91 16.74
C GLY A 116 -2.17 -14.47 16.21
N GLU A 117 -3.23 -13.68 16.42
CA GLU A 117 -3.33 -12.30 15.90
C GLU A 117 -2.56 -11.27 16.74
N ILE A 118 -1.23 -11.34 16.68
CA ILE A 118 -0.35 -10.40 17.40
C ILE A 118 0.51 -9.59 16.43
N SER A 119 0.62 -8.28 16.65
CA SER A 119 1.49 -7.42 15.85
C SER A 119 2.97 -7.78 16.05
N ASN A 120 3.79 -7.67 14.98
CA ASN A 120 5.23 -7.97 15.04
C ASN A 120 5.96 -7.19 16.14
N GLY A 121 5.55 -5.94 16.41
CA GLY A 121 6.12 -5.12 17.46
C GLY A 121 5.91 -5.72 18.86
N HIS A 122 4.73 -6.27 19.13
CA HIS A 122 4.42 -6.89 20.42
C HIS A 122 5.11 -8.25 20.61
N VAL A 123 5.30 -9.03 19.54
CA VAL A 123 6.06 -10.29 19.60
C VAL A 123 7.51 -10.04 20.02
N HIS A 124 8.16 -9.03 19.43
CA HIS A 124 9.53 -8.65 19.81
C HIS A 124 9.64 -8.21 21.26
N GLN A 125 8.69 -7.41 21.73
CA GLN A 125 8.69 -6.92 23.10
C GLN A 125 8.52 -8.08 24.10
N LEU A 126 7.64 -9.02 23.79
CA LEU A 126 7.41 -10.20 24.61
C LEU A 126 8.67 -11.09 24.70
N ALA A 127 9.32 -11.37 23.57
CA ALA A 127 10.54 -12.18 23.55
C ALA A 127 11.70 -11.51 24.31
N ALA A 128 11.86 -10.18 24.15
CA ALA A 128 12.87 -9.42 24.90
C ALA A 128 12.63 -9.48 26.41
N LEU A 129 11.39 -9.26 26.86
CA LEU A 129 11.02 -9.35 28.28
C LEU A 129 11.23 -10.78 28.83
N ALA A 130 10.97 -11.82 28.03
CA ALA A 130 11.15 -13.21 28.44
C ALA A 130 12.63 -13.56 28.67
N ASP A 131 13.52 -13.04 27.83
CA ASP A 131 14.97 -13.20 27.95
C ASP A 131 15.50 -12.43 29.16
N GLU A 132 15.11 -11.15 29.31
CA GLU A 132 15.50 -10.30 30.46
C GLU A 132 15.10 -10.91 31.81
N LEU A 133 13.95 -11.56 31.88
CA LEU A 133 13.42 -12.19 33.09
C LEU A 133 13.84 -13.67 33.25
N ASN A 134 14.67 -14.19 32.34
CA ASN A 134 15.14 -15.59 32.31
C ASN A 134 14.01 -16.65 32.32
N ILE A 135 12.86 -16.31 31.72
CA ILE A 135 11.68 -17.18 31.68
C ILE A 135 11.79 -18.25 30.58
N LEU A 136 12.66 -18.04 29.58
CA LEU A 136 12.90 -18.98 28.49
C LEU A 136 13.54 -20.31 28.92
N SER A 137 13.94 -20.42 30.20
CA SER A 137 14.38 -21.67 30.83
C SER A 137 13.20 -22.60 31.21
N VAL A 138 11.97 -22.09 31.19
CA VAL A 138 10.74 -22.86 31.43
C VAL A 138 10.30 -23.54 30.12
N PRO A 139 10.05 -24.87 30.09
CA PRO A 139 9.44 -25.53 28.94
C PRO A 139 8.11 -24.88 28.52
N ILE A 140 7.96 -24.56 27.23
CA ILE A 140 6.84 -23.75 26.73
C ILE A 140 5.95 -24.53 25.75
N VAL A 141 4.64 -24.45 25.94
CA VAL A 141 3.62 -25.01 25.06
C VAL A 141 2.80 -23.88 24.46
N PHE A 142 2.97 -23.63 23.16
CA PHE A 142 2.15 -22.67 22.41
C PHE A 142 0.96 -23.39 21.82
N LEU A 143 -0.25 -22.96 22.17
CA LEU A 143 -1.48 -23.44 21.55
C LEU A 143 -2.14 -22.31 20.77
N ILE A 144 -2.20 -22.47 19.46
CA ILE A 144 -2.86 -21.54 18.55
C ILE A 144 -4.20 -22.12 18.16
N VAL A 145 -5.27 -21.38 18.40
CA VAL A 145 -6.65 -21.82 18.15
C VAL A 145 -7.25 -20.97 17.04
N GLY A 146 -7.58 -21.56 15.90
CA GLY A 146 -8.07 -20.79 14.76
C GLY A 146 -8.80 -21.62 13.70
N ALA A 147 -9.21 -20.93 12.64
CA ALA A 147 -9.69 -21.58 11.42
C ALA A 147 -8.49 -22.01 10.56
N ARG A 148 -8.60 -23.18 9.94
CA ARG A 148 -7.52 -23.73 9.10
C ARG A 148 -7.38 -22.93 7.80
N GLY A 149 -6.19 -22.40 7.54
CA GLY A 149 -5.83 -21.77 6.27
C GLY A 149 -5.63 -22.81 5.15
N ARG A 150 -5.27 -22.35 3.94
CA ARG A 150 -4.98 -23.25 2.80
C ARG A 150 -3.83 -24.21 3.10
N THR A 151 -2.80 -23.71 3.76
CA THR A 151 -1.63 -24.50 4.18
C THR A 151 -1.26 -24.15 5.62
N PRO A 152 -0.55 -25.03 6.32
CA PRO A 152 0.05 -24.72 7.62
C PRO A 152 0.89 -23.43 7.57
N GLU A 153 1.64 -23.20 6.48
CA GLU A 153 2.49 -22.01 6.29
C GLU A 153 1.76 -20.67 6.38
N THR A 154 0.49 -20.60 5.97
CA THR A 154 -0.29 -19.36 6.00
C THR A 154 -0.92 -19.09 7.38
N THR A 155 -0.73 -20.00 8.33
CA THR A 155 -1.28 -19.85 9.68
C THR A 155 -0.42 -18.88 10.48
N ASN A 156 -1.05 -17.96 11.20
CA ASN A 156 -0.33 -16.99 12.00
C ASN A 156 0.24 -17.65 13.27
N ILE A 157 1.50 -18.11 13.20
CA ILE A 157 2.22 -18.70 14.33
C ILE A 157 3.30 -17.77 14.91
N SER A 158 3.20 -16.48 14.61
CA SER A 158 4.24 -15.47 14.83
C SER A 158 4.74 -15.37 16.26
N VAL A 159 3.81 -15.49 17.21
CA VAL A 159 4.09 -15.45 18.64
C VAL A 159 5.00 -16.61 19.06
N GLY A 160 4.70 -17.82 18.59
CA GLY A 160 5.39 -19.04 19.00
C GLY A 160 6.80 -19.18 18.44
N ILE A 161 7.08 -18.62 17.26
CA ILE A 161 8.40 -18.74 16.61
C ILE A 161 9.51 -18.09 17.43
N SER A 162 9.26 -16.89 17.97
CA SER A 162 10.26 -16.14 18.73
C SER A 162 10.75 -16.92 19.97
N PHE A 163 9.82 -17.64 20.60
CA PHE A 163 10.10 -18.53 21.73
C PHE A 163 10.67 -19.86 21.29
N PHE A 164 10.16 -20.47 20.23
CA PHE A 164 10.68 -21.73 19.69
C PHE A 164 12.17 -21.64 19.33
N ALA A 165 12.61 -20.49 18.82
CA ALA A 165 14.01 -20.21 18.56
C ALA A 165 14.84 -20.11 19.85
N SER A 166 14.31 -19.43 20.86
CA SER A 166 15.09 -18.95 22.01
C SER A 166 15.06 -19.89 23.21
N ALA A 167 13.95 -20.60 23.43
CA ALA A 167 13.79 -21.57 24.50
C ALA A 167 14.38 -22.94 24.15
N GLN A 168 14.78 -23.69 25.17
CA GLN A 168 15.37 -25.02 25.03
C GLN A 168 14.30 -26.06 24.68
N ASP A 169 13.21 -26.06 25.43
CA ASP A 169 12.10 -27.00 25.31
C ASP A 169 10.85 -26.24 24.88
N THR A 170 10.36 -26.48 23.65
CA THR A 170 9.16 -25.79 23.15
C THR A 170 8.38 -26.66 22.17
N VAL A 171 7.05 -26.56 22.22
CA VAL A 171 6.15 -27.16 21.23
C VAL A 171 5.14 -26.12 20.73
N ILE A 172 4.87 -26.12 19.43
CA ILE A 172 3.84 -25.32 18.79
C ILE A 172 2.72 -26.26 18.33
N LEU A 173 1.54 -26.05 18.89
CA LEU A 173 0.32 -26.77 18.60
C LEU A 173 -0.67 -25.85 17.89
N PHE A 174 -1.36 -26.37 16.88
CA PHE A 174 -2.49 -25.70 16.25
C PHE A 174 -3.76 -26.50 16.44
N LYS A 175 -4.82 -25.89 17.00
CA LYS A 175 -6.11 -26.52 17.21
C LYS A 175 -7.17 -25.90 16.30
N GLU A 176 -7.71 -26.71 15.40
CA GLU A 176 -8.72 -26.29 14.44
C GLU A 176 -10.09 -26.12 15.12
N THR A 177 -10.73 -24.96 14.94
CA THR A 177 -12.02 -24.65 15.59
C THR A 177 -13.21 -25.42 15.01
N SER A 178 -13.15 -25.83 13.74
CA SER A 178 -14.25 -26.52 13.05
C SER A 178 -14.32 -28.01 13.38
N THR A 179 -13.18 -28.68 13.46
CA THR A 179 -13.08 -30.13 13.68
C THR A 179 -12.67 -30.51 15.10
N GLY A 180 -12.00 -29.60 15.82
CA GLY A 180 -11.38 -29.90 17.11
C GLY A 180 -10.01 -30.58 17.02
N LYS A 181 -9.53 -30.89 15.81
CA LYS A 181 -8.24 -31.56 15.60
C LYS A 181 -7.06 -30.73 16.10
N ILE A 182 -6.04 -31.41 16.64
CA ILE A 182 -4.79 -30.81 17.12
C ILE A 182 -3.65 -31.24 16.22
N TYR A 183 -2.90 -30.27 15.71
CA TYR A 183 -1.75 -30.45 14.83
C TYR A 183 -0.46 -30.06 15.56
N VAL A 184 0.60 -30.86 15.46
CA VAL A 184 1.92 -30.56 16.03
C VAL A 184 2.79 -29.90 14.97
N VAL A 185 2.75 -28.58 14.91
CA VAL A 185 3.48 -27.77 13.91
C VAL A 185 4.99 -27.89 14.08
N ALA A 186 5.46 -27.89 15.33
CA ALA A 186 6.89 -27.99 15.64
C ALA A 186 7.14 -28.44 17.08
N GLY A 187 8.15 -29.28 17.29
CA GLY A 187 8.64 -29.67 18.62
C GLY A 187 10.17 -29.56 18.74
N LYS A 188 10.65 -29.10 19.90
CA LYS A 188 12.08 -28.93 20.25
C LYS A 188 12.34 -29.40 21.69
N GLY A 189 13.55 -29.85 21.95
CA GLY A 189 13.98 -30.30 23.29
C GLY A 189 13.23 -31.56 23.71
N CYS A 190 12.69 -31.58 24.92
CA CYS A 190 11.88 -32.70 25.43
C CYS A 190 10.64 -32.99 24.56
N PHE A 191 10.16 -32.01 23.78
CA PHE A 191 9.01 -32.17 22.88
C PHE A 191 9.38 -32.62 21.47
N ALA A 192 10.67 -32.80 21.15
CA ALA A 192 11.09 -33.27 19.83
C ALA A 192 10.43 -34.60 19.39
N PRO A 193 10.15 -35.57 20.28
CA PRO A 193 9.44 -36.80 19.89
C PRO A 193 8.02 -36.58 19.33
N LEU A 194 7.36 -35.45 19.59
CA LEU A 194 6.03 -35.14 19.07
C LEU A 194 6.00 -34.74 17.59
N GLY A 195 7.16 -34.44 16.99
CA GLY A 195 7.27 -33.98 15.61
C GLY A 195 8.51 -33.13 15.34
N GLY A 196 9.70 -33.64 15.68
CA GLY A 196 10.96 -32.89 15.82
C GLY A 196 11.34 -31.94 14.68
N SER A 197 11.84 -30.76 15.08
CA SER A 197 12.40 -29.65 14.30
C SER A 197 11.53 -29.19 13.12
N ALA A 198 10.97 -27.98 13.21
CA ALA A 198 10.19 -27.38 12.11
C ALA A 198 10.94 -27.34 10.76
N ALA A 199 12.28 -27.43 10.78
CA ALA A 199 13.10 -27.53 9.57
C ALA A 199 13.02 -28.91 8.86
N ALA A 200 12.39 -29.91 9.48
CA ALA A 200 12.18 -31.26 8.95
C ALA A 200 10.74 -31.54 8.50
N GLN A 201 9.74 -30.74 8.93
CA GLN A 201 8.34 -30.94 8.54
C GLN A 201 7.99 -30.16 7.27
N ASP A 202 7.29 -30.82 6.33
CA ASP A 202 6.74 -30.17 5.14
C ASP A 202 5.43 -29.44 5.49
N LEU A 203 5.53 -28.13 5.70
CA LEU A 203 4.39 -27.26 6.01
C LEU A 203 3.54 -26.90 4.79
N ALA A 204 3.82 -27.46 3.60
CA ALA A 204 3.03 -27.19 2.40
C ALA A 204 1.60 -27.77 2.49
N HIS A 205 1.39 -28.85 3.25
CA HIS A 205 0.10 -29.52 3.36
C HIS A 205 -0.17 -29.96 4.80
N TRP A 206 -1.41 -29.76 5.28
CA TRP A 206 -1.83 -30.18 6.62
C TRP A 206 -1.74 -31.69 6.86
N GLU A 207 -1.76 -32.49 5.80
CA GLU A 207 -1.67 -33.96 5.84
C GLU A 207 -0.27 -34.46 6.22
N ASN A 208 0.74 -33.62 6.04
CA ASN A 208 2.14 -33.96 6.30
C ASN A 208 2.56 -33.66 7.76
N ILE A 209 1.64 -33.15 8.58
CA ILE A 209 1.89 -32.76 9.97
C ILE A 209 1.19 -33.76 10.90
N PRO A 210 1.82 -34.21 12.01
CA PRO A 210 1.17 -35.05 13.00
C PRO A 210 -0.13 -34.41 13.50
N ALA A 211 -1.24 -35.13 13.37
CA ALA A 211 -2.58 -34.66 13.70
C ALA A 211 -3.31 -35.66 14.61
N PHE A 212 -4.08 -35.11 15.54
CA PHE A 212 -4.82 -35.85 16.57
C PHE A 212 -6.29 -35.43 16.52
N ASP A 213 -7.20 -36.39 16.61
CA ASP A 213 -8.64 -36.15 16.47
C ASP A 213 -9.27 -35.49 17.70
N SER A 214 -8.61 -35.56 18.86
CA SER A 214 -9.07 -34.99 20.13
C SER A 214 -7.91 -34.73 21.11
N GLU A 215 -8.17 -33.94 22.15
CA GLU A 215 -7.25 -33.77 23.29
C GLU A 215 -6.85 -35.10 23.93
N GLU A 216 -7.79 -36.04 24.08
CA GLU A 216 -7.55 -37.35 24.65
C GLU A 216 -6.52 -38.12 23.82
N SER A 217 -6.71 -38.19 22.51
CA SER A 217 -5.76 -38.86 21.60
C SER A 217 -4.37 -38.24 21.61
N PHE A 218 -4.29 -36.90 21.74
CA PHE A 218 -3.01 -36.19 21.84
C PHE A 218 -2.30 -36.47 23.17
N PHE A 219 -3.02 -36.42 24.30
CA PHE A 219 -2.42 -36.67 25.62
C PHE A 219 -2.03 -38.14 25.81
N ASP A 220 -2.81 -39.09 25.30
CA ASP A 220 -2.44 -40.51 25.30
C ASP A 220 -1.15 -40.75 24.50
N HIS A 221 -0.98 -40.05 23.38
CA HIS A 221 0.25 -40.10 22.60
C HIS A 221 1.44 -39.49 23.37
N CYS A 222 1.26 -38.34 24.02
CA CYS A 222 2.29 -37.74 24.88
C CYS A 222 2.72 -38.69 26.01
N LYS A 223 1.76 -39.41 26.60
CA LYS A 223 2.01 -40.41 27.65
C LYS A 223 2.77 -41.62 27.09
N GLY A 224 2.42 -42.09 25.89
CA GLY A 224 3.11 -43.18 25.22
C GLY A 224 4.56 -42.88 24.86
N LEU A 225 4.89 -41.60 24.64
CA LEU A 225 6.26 -41.12 24.37
C LEU A 225 7.10 -40.87 25.63
N ASP A 226 6.51 -41.01 26.83
CA ASP A 226 7.16 -40.76 28.12
C ASP A 226 7.91 -39.41 28.17
N ILE A 227 7.23 -38.35 27.73
CA ILE A 227 7.81 -37.00 27.70
C ILE A 227 7.99 -36.50 29.14
N ASN A 228 9.22 -36.16 29.48
CA ASN A 228 9.62 -35.68 30.80
C ASN A 228 10.16 -34.25 30.71
N VAL A 229 9.72 -33.37 31.62
CA VAL A 229 10.16 -31.97 31.73
C VAL A 229 10.98 -31.76 33.01
N VAL A 230 11.88 -30.76 33.00
CA VAL A 230 12.71 -30.42 34.16
C VAL A 230 11.86 -29.73 35.23
N GLN A 231 11.99 -30.15 36.49
CA GLN A 231 11.32 -29.49 37.61
C GLN A 231 11.86 -28.07 37.84
N ALA A 232 10.97 -27.16 38.22
CA ALA A 232 11.32 -25.74 38.44
C ALA A 232 12.52 -25.53 39.37
N GLU A 233 12.64 -26.34 40.43
CA GLU A 233 13.71 -26.26 41.44
C GLU A 233 15.09 -26.65 40.87
N SER A 234 15.15 -27.47 39.82
CA SER A 234 16.39 -27.97 39.23
C SER A 234 16.94 -27.09 38.09
N ARG A 235 16.25 -25.98 37.73
CA ARG A 235 16.60 -25.16 36.56
C ARG A 235 17.75 -24.16 36.77
N GLN A 236 18.10 -23.83 38.01
CA GLN A 236 19.13 -22.80 38.30
C GLN A 236 20.54 -23.20 37.82
N ASP A 237 20.77 -24.50 37.60
CA ASP A 237 22.08 -25.06 37.27
C ASP A 237 22.27 -25.42 35.78
N LEU A 238 21.34 -25.03 34.90
CA LEU A 238 21.44 -25.36 33.47
C LEU A 238 22.53 -24.51 32.76
N PRO A 239 23.33 -25.10 31.85
CA PRO A 239 24.31 -24.36 31.06
C PRO A 239 23.64 -23.28 30.21
N LYS A 240 24.29 -22.13 30.02
CA LYS A 240 23.79 -21.04 29.16
C LYS A 240 24.28 -21.24 27.74
N GLY A 241 23.45 -21.75 26.82
CA GLY A 241 23.83 -21.91 25.41
C GLY A 241 22.64 -22.27 24.51
N VAL A 242 22.83 -22.17 23.20
CA VAL A 242 21.81 -22.55 22.20
C VAL A 242 22.22 -23.84 21.52
N SER A 243 21.34 -24.86 21.51
CA SER A 243 21.50 -26.04 20.65
C SER A 243 21.17 -25.68 19.20
N LEU A 244 22.05 -26.08 18.28
CA LEU A 244 21.88 -25.88 16.84
C LEU A 244 21.28 -27.09 16.13
N GLY A 245 20.81 -28.10 16.88
CA GLY A 245 20.10 -29.27 16.35
C GLY A 245 20.93 -30.56 16.27
N PRO A 246 20.30 -31.68 15.88
CA PRO A 246 20.91 -33.01 15.94
C PRO A 246 22.08 -33.20 14.96
N GLU A 247 22.07 -32.57 13.78
CA GLU A 247 23.21 -32.64 12.85
C GLU A 247 24.46 -31.99 13.44
N TRP A 248 24.28 -30.86 14.11
CA TRP A 248 25.36 -30.16 14.80
C TRP A 248 25.94 -30.99 15.95
N GLU A 249 25.09 -31.58 16.77
CA GLU A 249 25.52 -32.42 17.90
C GLU A 249 26.24 -33.68 17.42
N ARG A 250 25.75 -34.32 16.35
CA ARG A 250 26.43 -35.48 15.73
C ARG A 250 27.79 -35.11 15.14
N ALA A 251 27.91 -33.93 14.53
CA ALA A 251 29.16 -33.45 13.95
C ALA A 251 30.24 -33.06 15.00
N ASN A 252 29.84 -32.94 16.27
CA ASN A 252 30.71 -32.60 17.41
C ASN A 252 30.75 -33.71 18.48
N ASP A 253 30.41 -34.96 18.11
CA ASP A 253 30.52 -36.15 18.96
C ASP A 253 29.73 -36.10 20.30
N GLY A 254 28.62 -35.35 20.35
CA GLY A 254 27.76 -35.27 21.54
C GLY A 254 27.00 -33.96 21.67
N PRO A 255 26.20 -33.78 22.76
CA PRO A 255 25.47 -32.54 23.01
C PRO A 255 26.46 -31.38 23.12
N THR A 256 26.46 -30.50 22.12
CA THR A 256 27.35 -29.34 22.03
C THR A 256 26.51 -28.12 21.74
N TRP A 257 26.56 -27.13 22.61
CA TRP A 257 25.82 -25.87 22.48
C TRP A 257 26.75 -24.75 22.04
N VAL A 258 26.16 -23.68 21.53
CA VAL A 258 26.90 -22.49 21.10
C VAL A 258 26.59 -21.33 22.04
N ASP A 259 27.66 -20.72 22.55
CA ASP A 259 27.63 -19.45 23.25
C ASP A 259 27.55 -18.32 22.22
N LEU A 260 26.42 -17.60 22.19
CA LEU A 260 26.19 -16.51 21.25
C LEU A 260 27.00 -15.24 21.57
N ASP A 261 27.53 -15.10 22.78
CA ASP A 261 28.36 -13.96 23.17
C ASP A 261 29.82 -14.18 22.80
N LEU A 262 30.29 -15.44 22.91
CA LEU A 262 31.67 -15.81 22.60
C LEU A 262 31.90 -16.13 21.11
N LEU A 263 30.89 -16.59 20.35
CA LEU A 263 31.07 -16.96 18.94
C LEU A 263 31.62 -15.81 18.07
N PRO A 264 31.08 -14.57 18.11
CA PRO A 264 31.61 -13.48 17.30
C PRO A 264 33.06 -13.11 17.65
N GLN A 265 33.49 -13.42 18.88
CA GLN A 265 34.84 -13.15 19.39
C GLN A 265 35.86 -14.20 18.94
N ALA A 266 35.42 -15.31 18.32
CA ALA A 266 36.29 -16.40 17.89
C ALA A 266 37.20 -16.06 16.69
N GLY A 267 36.93 -14.97 15.96
CA GLY A 267 37.71 -14.57 14.79
C GLY A 267 37.53 -15.53 13.59
N LEU A 268 38.61 -15.79 12.85
CA LEU A 268 38.60 -16.70 11.69
C LEU A 268 38.51 -18.16 12.13
N LEU A 269 37.42 -18.83 11.75
CA LEU A 269 37.22 -20.25 12.03
C LEU A 269 38.09 -21.14 11.14
N SER A 270 38.50 -22.28 11.69
CA SER A 270 39.07 -23.39 10.94
C SER A 270 38.08 -23.85 9.85
N ASN A 271 38.58 -24.40 8.73
CA ASN A 271 37.68 -24.89 7.67
C ASN A 271 36.74 -25.98 8.17
N GLU A 272 37.17 -26.81 9.13
CA GLU A 272 36.33 -27.86 9.71
C GLU A 272 35.19 -27.26 10.55
N ASP A 273 35.49 -26.32 11.45
CA ASP A 273 34.46 -25.66 12.26
C ASP A 273 33.51 -24.82 11.41
N LEU A 274 34.02 -24.15 10.38
CA LEU A 274 33.21 -23.38 9.44
C LEU A 274 32.25 -24.31 8.68
N PHE A 275 32.73 -25.46 8.17
CA PHE A 275 31.87 -26.40 7.44
C PHE A 275 30.79 -27.00 8.34
N LYS A 276 31.09 -27.28 9.61
CA LYS A 276 30.10 -27.77 10.59
C LYS A 276 29.10 -26.68 10.98
N LEU A 277 29.56 -25.45 11.23
CA LEU A 277 28.71 -24.35 11.68
C LEU A 277 27.83 -23.80 10.54
N PHE A 278 28.34 -23.79 9.30
CA PHE A 278 27.62 -23.32 8.11
C PHE A 278 26.89 -24.44 7.38
N ALA A 279 26.76 -25.62 8.01
CA ALA A 279 25.81 -26.64 7.57
C ALA A 279 24.38 -26.08 7.63
N GLU A 280 23.51 -26.56 6.74
CA GLU A 280 22.19 -25.96 6.49
C GLU A 280 21.33 -25.88 7.77
N GLU A 281 21.19 -26.98 8.53
CA GLU A 281 20.43 -26.99 9.78
C GLU A 281 21.06 -26.08 10.85
N ALA A 282 22.37 -26.26 11.08
CA ALA A 282 23.09 -25.56 12.14
C ALA A 282 23.04 -24.04 11.96
N PHE A 283 23.29 -23.57 10.73
CA PHE A 283 23.30 -22.13 10.44
C PHE A 283 21.91 -21.52 10.46
N ASN A 284 20.88 -22.24 10.00
CA ASN A 284 19.50 -21.77 10.11
C ASN A 284 19.12 -21.52 11.58
N ASN A 285 19.38 -22.49 12.45
CA ASN A 285 19.09 -22.36 13.88
C ASN A 285 19.89 -21.21 14.52
N LEU A 286 21.15 -21.06 14.15
CA LEU A 286 22.01 -19.97 14.61
C LEU A 286 21.49 -18.60 14.16
N ALA A 287 21.17 -18.43 12.89
CA ALA A 287 20.69 -17.18 12.32
C ALA A 287 19.32 -16.76 12.89
N VAL A 288 18.41 -17.72 13.11
CA VAL A 288 17.13 -17.45 13.81
C VAL A 288 17.38 -17.02 15.26
N ALA A 289 18.33 -17.65 15.96
CA ALA A 289 18.69 -17.30 17.33
C ALA A 289 19.30 -15.89 17.47
N TYR A 290 20.08 -15.41 16.49
CA TYR A 290 20.58 -14.03 16.45
C TYR A 290 19.50 -13.02 16.05
N LYS A 291 18.63 -13.38 15.08
CA LYS A 291 17.53 -12.50 14.65
C LYS A 291 16.54 -12.21 15.77
N THR A 292 16.13 -13.23 16.51
CA THR A 292 15.18 -13.10 17.63
C THR A 292 15.71 -12.19 18.74
N ARG A 293 17.03 -12.16 18.94
CA ARG A 293 17.74 -11.28 19.89
C ARG A 293 18.12 -9.90 19.34
N LYS A 294 17.72 -9.56 18.11
CA LYS A 294 18.11 -8.31 17.42
C LYS A 294 19.62 -8.12 17.26
N ARG A 295 20.39 -9.22 17.24
CA ARG A 295 21.86 -9.22 17.07
C ARG A 295 22.28 -9.64 15.65
N THR A 296 21.39 -9.51 14.66
CA THR A 296 21.66 -10.00 13.30
C THR A 296 22.84 -9.32 12.62
N GLN A 297 23.10 -8.05 12.96
CA GLN A 297 24.27 -7.33 12.46
C GLN A 297 25.58 -7.95 12.96
N GLU A 298 25.62 -8.46 14.19
CA GLU A 298 26.82 -9.08 14.75
C GLU A 298 27.19 -10.39 14.03
N ILE A 299 26.20 -11.27 13.82
CA ILE A 299 26.43 -12.51 13.05
C ILE A 299 26.74 -12.20 11.57
N ARG A 300 26.14 -11.15 10.99
CA ARG A 300 26.49 -10.69 9.64
C ARG A 300 27.96 -10.30 9.54
N THR A 301 28.44 -9.46 10.46
CA THR A 301 29.85 -9.06 10.52
C THR A 301 30.76 -10.27 10.73
N PHE A 302 30.38 -11.19 11.61
CA PHE A 302 31.13 -12.44 11.84
C PHE A 302 31.23 -13.31 10.59
N VAL A 303 30.12 -13.54 9.86
CA VAL A 303 30.08 -14.34 8.64
C VAL A 303 30.89 -13.66 7.52
N GLN A 304 30.76 -12.34 7.36
CA GLN A 304 31.56 -11.56 6.42
C GLN A 304 33.06 -11.68 6.70
N ALA A 305 33.46 -11.64 7.97
CA ALA A 305 34.85 -11.81 8.38
C ALA A 305 35.42 -13.20 8.05
N GLN A 306 34.58 -14.20 7.76
CA GLN A 306 35.04 -15.52 7.32
C GLN A 306 35.42 -15.58 5.83
N ARG A 307 35.04 -14.58 5.02
CA ARG A 307 35.35 -14.53 3.58
C ARG A 307 36.84 -14.32 3.36
N MET A 308 37.43 -15.08 2.44
CA MET A 308 38.83 -14.89 2.03
C MET A 308 38.89 -14.28 0.64
N GLU A 309 39.82 -13.36 0.40
CA GLU A 309 40.02 -12.73 -0.90
C GLU A 309 40.43 -13.78 -1.95
N GLN A 310 39.70 -13.83 -3.06
CA GLN A 310 39.95 -14.76 -4.16
C GLN A 310 40.66 -14.00 -5.29
N VAL A 311 41.87 -14.39 -5.67
CA VAL A 311 42.65 -13.71 -6.72
C VAL A 311 42.19 -14.19 -8.09
N THR A 312 41.10 -13.62 -8.61
CA THR A 312 40.59 -13.98 -9.94
C THR A 312 41.38 -13.30 -11.05
N PRO A 313 41.65 -13.97 -12.20
CA PRO A 313 42.33 -13.36 -13.34
C PRO A 313 41.56 -12.14 -13.86
N LYS A 314 42.25 -11.02 -14.04
CA LYS A 314 41.68 -9.75 -14.53
C LYS A 314 42.08 -9.56 -16.00
N LEU A 315 41.21 -8.91 -16.79
CA LEU A 315 41.61 -8.39 -18.11
C LEU A 315 42.48 -7.16 -17.87
N GLU A 316 43.76 -7.39 -17.61
CA GLU A 316 44.74 -6.34 -17.34
C GLU A 316 45.25 -5.75 -18.64
N ASP A 317 45.62 -4.47 -18.61
CA ASP A 317 46.28 -3.83 -19.73
C ASP A 317 47.76 -4.22 -19.79
N THR A 318 48.04 -5.45 -20.20
CA THR A 318 49.42 -5.96 -20.30
C THR A 318 50.19 -5.35 -21.47
N SER A 319 49.47 -4.82 -22.46
CA SER A 319 50.03 -4.32 -23.74
C SER A 319 49.95 -2.80 -23.89
N GLY A 320 49.57 -2.07 -22.84
CA GLY A 320 49.61 -0.60 -22.78
C GLY A 320 48.53 0.13 -23.60
N ALA A 321 47.39 -0.49 -23.88
CA ALA A 321 46.25 0.09 -24.58
C ALA A 321 45.75 1.41 -23.95
N ALA A 322 45.68 1.51 -22.63
CA ALA A 322 45.26 2.73 -21.93
C ALA A 322 46.22 3.89 -22.22
N SER A 323 47.53 3.62 -22.23
CA SER A 323 48.55 4.63 -22.57
C SER A 323 48.42 5.11 -24.02
N ILE A 324 48.04 4.20 -24.93
CA ILE A 324 47.79 4.52 -26.34
C ILE A 324 46.54 5.41 -26.47
N ILE A 325 45.45 5.10 -25.76
CA ILE A 325 44.23 5.92 -25.71
C ILE A 325 44.56 7.34 -25.21
N VAL A 326 45.36 7.48 -24.14
CA VAL A 326 45.80 8.79 -23.62
C VAL A 326 46.61 9.57 -24.66
N ARG A 327 47.54 8.91 -25.38
CA ARG A 327 48.34 9.53 -26.44
C ARG A 327 47.46 10.01 -27.61
N MET A 328 46.41 9.26 -27.96
CA MET A 328 45.47 9.63 -29.01
C MET A 328 44.63 10.86 -28.65
N GLY A 329 44.29 11.02 -27.38
CA GLY A 329 43.50 12.15 -26.87
C GLY A 329 44.26 13.48 -26.75
N ARG A 330 45.57 13.52 -27.00
CA ARG A 330 46.35 14.77 -26.91
C ARG A 330 46.02 15.70 -28.08
N PRO A 331 45.80 17.01 -27.83
CA PRO A 331 45.55 17.99 -28.89
C PRO A 331 46.70 18.11 -29.91
N SER A 332 47.92 17.75 -29.49
CA SER A 332 49.14 17.83 -30.30
C SER A 332 49.35 16.64 -31.25
N THR A 333 48.54 15.59 -31.15
CA THR A 333 48.71 14.36 -31.95
C THR A 333 48.15 14.59 -33.35
N THR A 334 48.98 14.39 -34.39
CA THR A 334 48.56 14.56 -35.79
C THR A 334 47.63 13.43 -36.23
N GLU A 335 46.88 13.61 -37.33
CA GLU A 335 45.98 12.55 -37.82
C GLU A 335 46.76 11.32 -38.34
N GLU A 336 47.96 11.53 -38.89
CA GLU A 336 48.89 10.46 -39.28
C GLU A 336 49.39 9.69 -38.05
N GLU A 337 49.77 10.38 -36.97
CA GLU A 337 50.13 9.77 -35.70
C GLU A 337 48.94 9.02 -35.07
N ARG A 338 47.72 9.57 -35.14
CA ARG A 338 46.51 8.89 -34.67
C ARG A 338 46.22 7.62 -35.45
N ALA A 339 46.47 7.59 -36.76
CA ALA A 339 46.29 6.38 -37.57
C ALA A 339 47.25 5.26 -37.12
N VAL A 340 48.51 5.60 -36.82
CA VAL A 340 49.50 4.65 -36.26
C VAL A 340 49.07 4.17 -34.88
N LEU A 341 48.69 5.09 -33.99
CA LEU A 341 48.22 4.76 -32.64
C LEU A 341 46.95 3.87 -32.65
N ARG A 342 46.03 4.07 -33.61
CA ARG A 342 44.85 3.21 -33.78
C ARG A 342 45.22 1.78 -34.18
N ALA A 343 46.29 1.60 -34.97
CA ALA A 343 46.79 0.27 -35.33
C ALA A 343 47.48 -0.40 -34.12
N GLU A 344 48.31 0.35 -33.40
CA GLU A 344 48.92 -0.11 -32.13
C GLU A 344 47.85 -0.51 -31.11
N LEU A 345 46.78 0.28 -30.97
CA LEU A 345 45.68 0.01 -30.05
C LEU A 345 44.96 -1.30 -30.38
N ARG A 346 44.70 -1.57 -31.66
CA ARG A 346 44.08 -2.83 -32.11
C ARG A 346 44.96 -4.04 -31.82
N GLN A 347 46.28 -3.91 -32.01
CA GLN A 347 47.22 -4.95 -31.66
C GLN A 347 47.28 -5.19 -30.14
N ALA A 348 47.32 -4.12 -29.34
CA ALA A 348 47.29 -4.20 -27.88
C ALA A 348 46.00 -4.88 -27.37
N HIS A 349 44.85 -4.56 -27.98
CA HIS A 349 43.56 -5.23 -27.70
C HIS A 349 43.59 -6.74 -28.04
N ALA A 350 44.21 -7.15 -29.14
CA ALA A 350 44.37 -8.57 -29.46
C ALA A 350 45.25 -9.30 -28.44
N GLN A 351 46.38 -8.70 -28.05
CA GLN A 351 47.33 -9.28 -27.09
C GLN A 351 46.76 -9.37 -25.67
N ASN A 352 46.06 -8.33 -25.20
CA ASN A 352 45.38 -8.35 -23.90
C ASN A 352 44.34 -9.47 -23.83
N ARG A 353 43.60 -9.73 -24.93
CA ARG A 353 42.65 -10.86 -25.01
C ARG A 353 43.33 -12.21 -24.92
N GLU A 354 44.43 -12.41 -25.63
CA GLU A 354 45.18 -13.68 -25.64
C GLU A 354 45.79 -13.99 -24.26
N HIS A 355 46.45 -13.00 -23.63
CA HIS A 355 46.99 -13.13 -22.27
C HIS A 355 45.91 -13.51 -21.26
N TYR A 356 44.74 -12.89 -21.41
CA TYR A 356 43.60 -13.14 -20.54
C TYR A 356 43.03 -14.55 -20.68
N GLN A 357 42.88 -15.05 -21.90
CA GLN A 357 42.43 -16.42 -22.18
C GLN A 357 43.39 -17.46 -21.59
N SER A 358 44.70 -17.23 -21.68
CA SER A 358 45.72 -18.11 -21.06
C SER A 358 45.61 -18.13 -19.54
N SER A 359 45.47 -16.96 -18.91
CA SER A 359 45.39 -16.83 -17.44
C SER A 359 44.17 -17.54 -16.84
N ILE A 360 43.05 -17.62 -17.56
CA ILE A 360 41.85 -18.34 -17.14
C ILE A 360 42.07 -19.86 -17.16
N ALA A 361 42.72 -20.37 -18.21
CA ALA A 361 42.98 -21.80 -18.35
C ALA A 361 43.85 -22.32 -17.20
N ASP A 362 44.86 -21.55 -16.81
CA ASP A 362 45.74 -21.87 -15.70
C ASP A 362 45.02 -21.80 -14.34
N PHE A 363 44.20 -20.76 -14.14
CA PHE A 363 43.44 -20.55 -12.91
C PHE A 363 42.41 -21.65 -12.62
N ALA A 364 41.78 -22.21 -13.65
CA ALA A 364 40.77 -23.26 -13.52
C ALA A 364 41.32 -24.60 -12.94
N SER A 365 42.64 -24.78 -12.88
CA SER A 365 43.29 -26.05 -12.54
C SER A 365 43.85 -26.18 -11.10
N SER A 366 43.74 -25.14 -10.26
CA SER A 366 44.39 -25.09 -8.93
C SER A 366 43.55 -25.68 -7.76
N PRO A 367 44.07 -26.68 -6.98
CA PRO A 367 43.38 -27.28 -5.82
C PRO A 367 43.20 -26.36 -4.60
N LYS A 368 44.18 -25.47 -4.35
CA LYS A 368 44.12 -24.47 -3.27
C LYS A 368 42.97 -23.49 -3.51
N GLU A 369 42.76 -23.18 -4.77
CA GLU A 369 41.71 -22.28 -5.25
C GLU A 369 40.32 -22.91 -5.17
N THR A 370 40.23 -24.24 -5.37
CA THR A 370 38.96 -24.98 -5.23
C THR A 370 38.46 -24.96 -3.78
N ASN A 371 39.37 -25.05 -2.80
CA ASN A 371 39.04 -24.98 -1.37
C ASN A 371 38.67 -23.55 -0.92
N LEU A 372 39.38 -22.53 -1.42
CA LEU A 372 39.02 -21.13 -1.22
C LEU A 372 37.62 -20.82 -1.78
N ARG A 373 37.34 -21.29 -3.00
CA ARG A 373 36.03 -21.17 -3.64
C ARG A 373 34.94 -21.86 -2.83
N LYS A 374 35.19 -23.07 -2.31
CA LYS A 374 34.22 -23.80 -1.48
C LYS A 374 33.93 -23.06 -0.16
N ARG A 375 34.94 -22.48 0.48
CA ARG A 375 34.75 -21.65 1.69
C ARG A 375 33.91 -20.42 1.38
N ASN A 376 34.26 -19.65 0.36
CA ASN A 376 33.50 -18.45 -0.03
C ASN A 376 32.07 -18.81 -0.46
N GLN A 377 31.86 -19.93 -1.15
CA GLN A 377 30.52 -20.43 -1.47
C GLN A 377 29.67 -20.71 -0.23
N LEU A 378 30.25 -21.27 0.84
CA LEU A 378 29.55 -21.50 2.10
C LEU A 378 29.29 -20.19 2.85
N VAL A 379 30.22 -19.24 2.81
CA VAL A 379 30.02 -17.88 3.34
C VAL A 379 28.88 -17.18 2.59
N ASP A 380 28.88 -17.21 1.26
CA ASP A 380 27.82 -16.62 0.43
C ASP A 380 26.48 -17.35 0.62
N ALA A 381 26.49 -18.67 0.82
CA ALA A 381 25.29 -19.43 1.20
C ALA A 381 24.76 -18.99 2.58
N ALA A 382 25.64 -18.88 3.58
CA ALA A 382 25.30 -18.41 4.92
C ALA A 382 24.76 -16.97 4.90
N LEU A 383 25.37 -16.05 4.14
CA LEU A 383 24.86 -14.68 3.98
C LEU A 383 23.49 -14.64 3.31
N ARG A 384 23.27 -15.46 2.26
CA ARG A 384 21.95 -15.61 1.63
C ARG A 384 20.91 -16.14 2.61
N THR A 385 21.26 -17.14 3.41
CA THR A 385 20.39 -17.69 4.45
C THR A 385 20.10 -16.66 5.56
N LEU A 386 21.11 -15.90 5.99
CA LEU A 386 20.95 -14.87 7.02
C LEU A 386 20.04 -13.74 6.54
N ALA A 387 20.24 -13.24 5.32
CA ALA A 387 19.37 -12.25 4.73
C ALA A 387 17.95 -12.78 4.49
N SER A 388 17.81 -14.09 4.30
CA SER A 388 16.53 -14.79 4.27
C SER A 388 15.79 -14.80 5.56
N ILE A 389 16.51 -15.11 6.61
CA ILE A 389 15.96 -15.07 7.94
C ILE A 389 15.63 -13.63 8.31
N GLU A 390 16.45 -12.63 7.96
CA GLU A 390 16.16 -11.20 8.19
C GLU A 390 14.89 -10.70 7.50
N ALA A 391 14.75 -10.95 6.20
CA ALA A 391 13.62 -10.46 5.39
C ALA A 391 12.31 -11.22 5.65
N ALA A 392 12.39 -12.47 6.11
CA ALA A 392 11.20 -13.22 6.50
C ALA A 392 10.49 -12.54 7.69
N GLY A 393 9.16 -12.38 7.62
CA GLY A 393 8.39 -12.06 8.82
C GLY A 393 8.51 -13.18 9.85
N PHE A 394 8.02 -12.97 11.08
CA PHE A 394 7.84 -14.07 12.03
C PHE A 394 6.60 -14.88 11.63
N ASN A 395 6.61 -15.55 10.48
CA ASN A 395 5.53 -16.47 10.08
C ASN A 395 6.10 -17.88 9.91
N ALA A 396 5.26 -18.89 9.78
CA ALA A 396 5.70 -20.28 9.63
C ALA A 396 6.71 -20.50 8.49
N ALA A 397 6.75 -19.60 7.50
CA ALA A 397 7.72 -19.64 6.40
C ALA A 397 9.16 -19.31 6.83
N ILE A 398 9.41 -18.74 8.02
CA ILE A 398 10.78 -18.63 8.57
C ILE A 398 11.32 -20.00 9.01
N LEU A 399 10.42 -20.95 9.28
CA LEU A 399 10.75 -22.32 9.66
C LEU A 399 10.78 -23.26 8.43
N SER A 400 10.07 -22.92 7.34
CA SER A 400 10.08 -23.70 6.11
C SER A 400 11.25 -23.31 5.19
N ARG A 401 11.85 -24.31 4.52
CA ARG A 401 13.10 -24.21 3.72
C ARG A 401 13.00 -23.31 2.46
N ARG A 402 12.01 -22.44 2.33
CA ARG A 402 11.66 -21.77 1.07
C ARG A 402 11.25 -20.31 1.19
N SER A 403 12.02 -19.49 1.90
CA SER A 403 11.99 -18.04 1.60
C SER A 403 12.81 -17.76 0.32
N ASN A 404 12.16 -17.94 -0.84
CA ASN A 404 12.68 -17.50 -2.15
C ASN A 404 12.88 -15.97 -2.23
N ARG A 405 12.27 -15.22 -1.29
CA ARG A 405 12.28 -13.75 -1.24
C ARG A 405 13.67 -13.18 -0.97
N ALA A 406 14.52 -13.93 -0.28
CA ALA A 406 15.81 -13.45 0.17
C ALA A 406 17.03 -14.13 -0.43
N ARG A 407 16.79 -15.00 -1.41
CA ARG A 407 17.74 -15.24 -2.49
C ARG A 407 18.15 -13.94 -3.24
N ARG A 408 17.51 -12.80 -2.92
CA ARG A 408 17.70 -11.44 -3.46
C ARG A 408 18.58 -10.51 -2.61
N ALA A 409 19.27 -11.03 -1.59
CA ALA A 409 20.09 -10.21 -0.70
C ALA A 409 21.54 -10.71 -0.67
N GLU A 410 22.07 -11.02 -1.85
CA GLU A 410 23.50 -11.20 -2.08
C GLU A 410 24.10 -9.82 -2.35
N VAL A 411 25.22 -9.48 -1.70
CA VAL A 411 26.01 -8.29 -2.01
C VAL A 411 27.07 -8.75 -3.01
N VAL A 412 26.98 -8.31 -4.27
CA VAL A 412 28.11 -8.35 -5.21
C VAL A 412 29.23 -7.56 -4.54
N THR A 413 30.33 -8.24 -4.24
CA THR A 413 31.50 -7.62 -3.63
C THR A 413 31.89 -6.35 -4.37
N SER A 414 32.19 -5.29 -3.62
CA SER A 414 32.66 -3.99 -4.11
C SER A 414 34.01 -4.04 -4.82
N ASP A 415 34.64 -5.21 -4.91
CA ASP A 415 35.70 -5.46 -5.87
C ASP A 415 35.10 -5.28 -7.26
N THR A 416 35.41 -4.15 -7.87
CA THR A 416 34.99 -3.70 -9.21
C THR A 416 35.36 -4.66 -10.35
N THR A 417 35.91 -5.83 -10.03
CA THR A 417 36.41 -6.82 -10.96
C THR A 417 35.48 -8.02 -11.01
N VAL A 418 34.27 -7.81 -11.56
CA VAL A 418 33.44 -8.92 -12.05
C VAL A 418 34.26 -9.68 -13.07
N THR A 419 34.45 -10.98 -12.84
CA THR A 419 35.21 -11.85 -13.73
C THR A 419 34.71 -11.79 -15.17
N VAL A 420 35.51 -11.19 -16.05
CA VAL A 420 35.35 -11.22 -17.51
C VAL A 420 35.53 -12.67 -18.04
N SER A 421 35.88 -13.63 -17.16
CA SER A 421 36.46 -14.95 -17.49
C SER A 421 35.46 -15.90 -18.12
N ASN A 422 34.21 -15.47 -18.14
CA ASN A 422 33.05 -16.21 -18.59
C ASN A 422 32.35 -15.46 -19.73
N LEU A 423 32.85 -14.31 -20.21
CA LEU A 423 32.22 -13.61 -21.32
C LEU A 423 32.52 -14.31 -22.65
N ASP A 424 31.47 -14.78 -23.31
CA ASP A 424 31.49 -15.21 -24.70
C ASP A 424 31.31 -13.99 -25.61
N LEU A 425 32.45 -13.44 -26.06
CA LEU A 425 32.50 -12.34 -27.02
C LEU A 425 32.45 -12.82 -28.49
N GLU A 426 32.58 -14.12 -28.73
CA GLU A 426 32.58 -14.74 -30.06
C GLU A 426 31.17 -15.18 -30.49
N GLY A 427 30.26 -15.34 -29.52
CA GLY A 427 28.84 -15.58 -29.75
C GLY A 427 28.10 -14.40 -30.40
N PRO A 428 26.78 -14.53 -30.63
CA PRO A 428 25.98 -13.46 -31.21
C PRO A 428 26.09 -12.15 -30.42
N ALA A 429 26.52 -11.09 -31.10
CA ALA A 429 26.73 -9.77 -30.52
C ALA A 429 26.33 -8.67 -31.52
N TYR A 430 25.98 -7.50 -31.00
CA TYR A 430 25.90 -6.30 -31.84
C TYR A 430 27.31 -5.76 -32.04
N LYS A 431 27.74 -5.70 -33.30
CA LYS A 431 29.03 -5.16 -33.72
C LYS A 431 28.83 -3.89 -34.53
N GLY A 432 29.76 -2.95 -34.40
CA GLY A 432 29.69 -1.67 -35.09
C GLY A 432 31.01 -0.93 -35.13
N TYR A 433 30.94 0.32 -35.60
CA TYR A 433 32.11 1.18 -35.73
C TYR A 433 32.49 1.83 -34.39
N CYS A 434 33.72 1.64 -33.93
CA CYS A 434 34.23 2.26 -32.72
C CYS A 434 34.93 3.59 -33.01
N LEU A 435 34.48 4.69 -32.39
CA LEU A 435 35.07 6.02 -32.55
C LEU A 435 36.51 6.16 -32.01
N VAL A 436 36.93 5.25 -31.12
CA VAL A 436 38.26 5.30 -30.50
C VAL A 436 39.26 4.51 -31.33
N CYS A 437 39.08 3.19 -31.47
CA CYS A 437 40.02 2.35 -32.22
C CYS A 437 39.79 2.34 -33.75
N CYS A 438 38.68 2.91 -34.23
CA CYS A 438 38.24 2.90 -35.64
C CYS A 438 38.09 1.50 -36.24
N GLY A 439 37.81 0.48 -35.41
CA GLY A 439 37.39 -0.83 -35.89
C GLY A 439 35.94 -0.79 -36.38
N GLU A 440 35.67 -1.43 -37.52
CA GLU A 440 34.33 -1.44 -38.17
C GLU A 440 33.43 -2.59 -37.68
N ASP A 441 34.00 -3.65 -37.09
CA ASP A 441 33.29 -4.85 -36.63
C ASP A 441 33.62 -5.18 -35.17
N GLU A 442 33.53 -4.18 -34.30
CA GLU A 442 33.86 -4.34 -32.87
C GLU A 442 32.61 -4.54 -32.02
N VAL A 443 32.69 -5.37 -30.97
CA VAL A 443 31.58 -5.55 -30.02
C VAL A 443 31.34 -4.24 -29.27
N MET A 444 30.18 -3.65 -29.48
CA MET A 444 29.82 -2.36 -28.88
C MET A 444 29.50 -2.51 -27.38
N SER A 445 29.43 -1.38 -26.67
CA SER A 445 29.15 -1.38 -25.25
C SER A 445 28.17 -0.28 -24.84
N ILE A 446 27.43 -0.54 -23.76
CA ILE A 446 26.60 0.42 -23.06
C ILE A 446 27.28 0.73 -21.73
N CYS A 447 27.61 2.00 -21.51
CA CYS A 447 28.33 2.42 -20.31
C CYS A 447 27.39 3.13 -19.34
N LEU A 448 27.47 2.76 -18.07
CA LEU A 448 26.68 3.35 -16.99
C LEU A 448 27.57 4.22 -16.11
N LYS A 449 27.15 5.46 -15.91
CA LYS A 449 27.80 6.44 -15.04
C LYS A 449 27.62 6.07 -13.57
N GLU A 450 28.48 6.60 -12.71
CA GLU A 450 28.27 6.54 -11.27
C GLU A 450 27.04 7.36 -10.86
N LEU A 451 26.17 6.77 -10.03
CA LEU A 451 25.04 7.47 -9.42
C LEU A 451 25.52 8.39 -8.30
N ASP A 452 24.91 9.56 -8.22
CA ASP A 452 25.05 10.46 -7.09
C ASP A 452 24.73 9.73 -5.78
N ALA A 453 25.46 10.06 -4.71
CA ALA A 453 25.37 9.36 -3.43
C ALA A 453 23.94 9.30 -2.85
N GLU A 454 23.14 10.34 -3.12
CA GLU A 454 21.75 10.48 -2.67
C GLU A 454 20.80 9.46 -3.33
N HIS A 455 21.16 8.89 -4.48
CA HIS A 455 20.29 8.03 -5.28
C HIS A 455 20.69 6.55 -5.28
N ARG A 456 21.74 6.17 -4.53
CA ARG A 456 22.31 4.80 -4.57
C ARG A 456 21.32 3.72 -4.12
N ASP A 457 20.47 4.03 -3.15
CA ASP A 457 19.58 3.05 -2.53
C ASP A 457 18.19 2.98 -3.20
N ASP A 458 17.88 3.91 -4.11
CA ASP A 458 16.54 4.08 -4.65
C ASP A 458 16.03 2.85 -5.42
N ASN A 459 16.93 2.17 -6.15
CA ASN A 459 16.63 0.97 -6.91
C ASN A 459 16.60 -0.31 -6.06
N THR A 460 16.81 -0.18 -4.75
CA THR A 460 16.82 -1.30 -3.79
C THR A 460 15.67 -1.22 -2.78
N THR A 461 14.85 -0.18 -2.88
CA THR A 461 13.61 -0.02 -2.12
C THR A 461 12.61 -1.14 -2.42
N ASP A 462 11.71 -1.43 -1.47
CA ASP A 462 10.62 -2.40 -1.67
C ASP A 462 9.79 -2.09 -2.92
N PHE A 463 9.59 -0.80 -3.22
CA PHE A 463 8.92 -0.38 -4.44
C PHE A 463 9.68 -0.83 -5.70
N ALA A 464 10.98 -0.56 -5.78
CA ALA A 464 11.80 -0.94 -6.93
C ALA A 464 11.91 -2.47 -7.10
N LEU A 465 11.94 -3.22 -5.99
CA LEU A 465 11.99 -4.68 -6.01
C LEU A 465 10.68 -5.33 -6.50
N ASN A 466 9.54 -4.70 -6.19
CA ASN A 466 8.22 -5.19 -6.62
C ASN A 466 7.84 -4.67 -8.03
N PHE A 467 8.33 -3.48 -8.41
CA PHE A 467 7.96 -2.79 -9.64
C PHE A 467 9.19 -2.28 -10.40
N PRO A 468 10.07 -3.19 -10.89
CA PRO A 468 11.34 -2.81 -11.51
C PRO A 468 11.15 -1.98 -12.79
N LEU A 469 10.09 -2.24 -13.58
CA LEU A 469 9.80 -1.41 -14.76
C LEU A 469 9.44 0.02 -14.35
N ALA A 470 8.72 0.20 -13.25
CA ALA A 470 8.35 1.53 -12.76
C ALA A 470 9.55 2.31 -12.20
N ALA A 471 10.43 1.64 -11.45
CA ALA A 471 11.65 2.26 -10.96
C ALA A 471 12.60 2.69 -12.10
N GLY A 472 12.69 1.88 -13.16
CA GLY A 472 13.62 2.11 -14.27
C GLY A 472 13.28 3.35 -15.11
N VAL A 473 12.02 3.77 -15.15
CA VAL A 473 11.54 4.94 -15.90
C VAL A 473 11.98 6.27 -15.26
N SER A 474 12.46 6.26 -14.02
CA SER A 474 12.89 7.48 -13.32
C SER A 474 13.99 8.23 -14.08
N ALA A 475 13.92 9.56 -14.06
CA ALA A 475 14.85 10.42 -14.81
C ALA A 475 16.31 10.21 -14.40
N LYS A 476 16.56 9.94 -13.11
CA LYS A 476 17.90 9.61 -12.59
C LYS A 476 18.50 8.39 -13.30
N ASN A 477 17.71 7.32 -13.45
CA ASN A 477 18.18 6.07 -14.08
C ASN A 477 18.41 6.27 -15.59
N ALA A 478 17.55 7.02 -16.27
CA ALA A 478 17.75 7.36 -17.69
C ALA A 478 19.00 8.23 -17.94
N ASN A 479 19.40 9.05 -16.96
CA ASN A 479 20.60 9.89 -17.04
C ASN A 479 21.90 9.13 -16.74
N MET A 480 21.83 7.92 -16.19
CA MET A 480 22.99 7.06 -15.94
C MET A 480 23.62 6.53 -17.22
N VAL A 481 22.85 6.37 -18.29
CA VAL A 481 23.40 5.86 -19.55
C VAL A 481 24.28 6.95 -20.17
N SER A 482 25.57 6.65 -20.36
CA SER A 482 26.48 7.55 -21.06
C SER A 482 26.12 7.61 -22.54
N SER A 483 26.27 8.79 -23.14
CA SER A 483 26.03 8.99 -24.57
C SER A 483 27.11 8.39 -25.46
N GLN A 484 28.20 7.88 -24.88
CA GLN A 484 29.29 7.29 -25.64
C GLN A 484 28.87 5.97 -26.30
N ASN A 485 29.36 5.74 -27.51
CA ASN A 485 29.21 4.47 -28.21
C ASN A 485 30.55 3.98 -28.75
N VAL A 486 31.25 3.21 -27.92
CA VAL A 486 32.58 2.68 -28.20
C VAL A 486 32.59 1.17 -27.95
N CYS A 487 33.59 0.48 -28.48
CA CYS A 487 33.71 -0.95 -28.27
C CYS A 487 33.99 -1.29 -26.80
N PHE A 488 33.61 -2.49 -26.39
CA PHE A 488 33.74 -2.97 -25.02
C PHE A 488 35.18 -2.83 -24.47
N GLN A 489 36.19 -3.10 -25.28
CA GLN A 489 37.60 -3.01 -24.84
C GLN A 489 38.07 -1.56 -24.66
N CYS A 490 37.68 -0.64 -25.57
CA CYS A 490 37.99 0.78 -25.42
C CYS A 490 37.29 1.39 -24.22
N ALA A 491 36.05 0.98 -23.92
CA ALA A 491 35.34 1.44 -22.73
C ALA A 491 35.98 0.91 -21.42
N LEU A 492 36.35 -0.37 -21.39
CA LEU A 492 36.90 -1.02 -20.20
C LEU A 492 38.32 -0.56 -19.87
N LEU A 493 39.15 -0.29 -20.89
CA LEU A 493 40.54 0.14 -20.75
C LEU A 493 40.70 1.68 -20.76
N SER A 494 39.58 2.40 -20.65
CA SER A 494 39.62 3.85 -20.57
C SER A 494 40.33 4.30 -19.29
N PRO A 495 41.20 5.32 -19.34
CA PRO A 495 41.98 5.78 -18.19
C PRO A 495 41.08 6.16 -17.01
N GLU A 496 41.48 5.77 -15.80
CA GLU A 496 40.84 6.17 -14.54
C GLU A 496 39.35 5.80 -14.41
N GLY A 497 38.85 4.87 -15.23
CA GLY A 497 37.43 4.49 -15.23
C GLY A 497 36.51 5.59 -15.77
N LEU A 498 37.03 6.48 -16.62
CA LEU A 498 36.28 7.60 -17.19
C LEU A 498 35.72 7.27 -18.59
N SER A 499 34.62 7.89 -18.97
CA SER A 499 34.12 7.87 -20.35
C SER A 499 34.99 8.71 -21.29
N ILE A 500 34.78 8.60 -22.61
CA ILE A 500 35.44 9.48 -23.60
C ILE A 500 35.08 10.97 -23.39
N TYR A 501 34.01 11.24 -22.64
CA TYR A 501 33.57 12.57 -22.25
C TYR A 501 33.99 12.94 -20.81
N LYS A 502 34.87 12.16 -20.18
CA LYS A 502 35.38 12.33 -18.81
C LYS A 502 34.31 12.19 -17.72
N GLU A 503 33.30 11.37 -17.97
CA GLU A 503 32.28 11.04 -16.97
C GLU A 503 32.74 9.80 -16.18
N PRO A 504 32.60 9.74 -14.84
CA PRO A 504 32.95 8.56 -14.06
C PRO A 504 32.02 7.39 -14.41
N LEU A 505 32.60 6.27 -14.84
CA LEU A 505 31.86 5.06 -15.18
C LEU A 505 31.84 4.09 -14.01
N LYS A 506 30.66 3.51 -13.76
CA LYS A 506 30.46 2.48 -12.75
C LYS A 506 30.43 1.07 -13.33
N ALA A 507 29.90 0.93 -14.54
CA ALA A 507 29.80 -0.36 -15.22
C ALA A 507 29.91 -0.21 -16.75
N VAL A 508 30.42 -1.26 -17.38
CA VAL A 508 30.52 -1.37 -18.85
C VAL A 508 29.84 -2.67 -19.28
N ILE A 509 28.80 -2.55 -20.10
CA ILE A 509 27.96 -3.68 -20.51
C ILE A 509 28.24 -3.99 -21.98
N PRO A 510 28.78 -5.16 -22.33
CA PRO A 510 28.96 -5.55 -23.73
C PRO A 510 27.61 -5.90 -24.37
N THR A 511 27.42 -5.54 -25.64
CA THR A 511 26.22 -5.92 -26.39
C THR A 511 26.36 -7.32 -26.99
N VAL A 512 26.36 -8.32 -26.11
CA VAL A 512 26.41 -9.76 -26.43
C VAL A 512 25.09 -10.45 -26.05
N ARG A 513 24.88 -11.67 -26.55
CA ARG A 513 23.67 -12.46 -26.28
C ARG A 513 23.43 -12.60 -24.77
N TYR A 514 22.21 -12.32 -24.31
CA TYR A 514 21.86 -12.32 -22.88
C TYR A 514 21.53 -13.73 -22.37
N ASP A 515 22.49 -14.64 -22.39
CA ASP A 515 22.31 -16.01 -21.90
C ASP A 515 23.57 -16.56 -21.21
N GLY A 516 23.38 -17.70 -20.54
CA GLY A 516 24.46 -18.46 -19.90
C GLY A 516 25.48 -17.59 -19.13
N PRO A 517 26.77 -17.72 -19.44
CA PRO A 517 27.85 -16.92 -18.85
C PRO A 517 27.75 -15.39 -19.05
N ASN A 518 27.34 -14.94 -20.25
CA ASN A 518 27.17 -13.52 -20.58
C ASN A 518 26.10 -12.87 -19.70
N LYS A 519 24.97 -13.56 -19.51
CA LYS A 519 23.89 -13.12 -18.63
C LYS A 519 24.36 -12.85 -17.20
N LYS A 520 25.26 -13.69 -16.67
CA LYS A 520 25.81 -13.50 -15.33
C LYS A 520 26.62 -12.20 -15.27
N TYR A 521 27.57 -12.02 -16.20
CA TYR A 521 28.38 -10.80 -16.24
C TYR A 521 27.53 -9.54 -16.36
N ILE A 522 26.57 -9.54 -17.29
CA ILE A 522 25.67 -8.40 -17.51
C ILE A 522 24.89 -8.08 -16.23
N ASN A 523 24.35 -9.09 -15.55
CA ASN A 523 23.62 -8.88 -14.29
C ASN A 523 24.52 -8.37 -13.17
N ASP A 524 25.74 -8.87 -13.04
CA ASP A 524 26.69 -8.43 -12.02
C ASP A 524 27.07 -6.96 -12.24
N GLN A 525 27.35 -6.58 -13.49
CA GLN A 525 27.60 -5.17 -13.89
C GLN A 525 26.39 -4.27 -13.61
N LEU A 526 25.19 -4.75 -13.93
CA LEU A 526 23.97 -4.00 -13.65
C LEU A 526 23.73 -3.85 -12.14
N CYS A 527 24.00 -4.88 -11.33
CA CYS A 527 23.86 -4.76 -9.87
C CYS A 527 24.86 -3.75 -9.31
N LEU A 528 26.11 -3.76 -9.80
CA LEU A 528 27.12 -2.77 -9.39
C LEU A 528 26.72 -1.34 -9.70
N ALA A 529 26.15 -1.09 -10.89
CA ALA A 529 25.75 0.25 -11.30
C ALA A 529 24.42 0.69 -10.69
N LEU A 530 23.39 -0.15 -10.75
CA LEU A 530 22.02 0.25 -10.47
C LEU A 530 21.61 0.02 -9.02
N THR A 531 22.20 -0.93 -8.31
CA THR A 531 21.72 -1.35 -6.98
C THR A 531 22.81 -1.34 -5.91
N ALA A 532 23.85 -0.52 -6.11
CA ALA A 532 25.02 -0.43 -5.22
C ALA A 532 25.67 -1.80 -4.91
N GLY A 533 25.58 -2.75 -5.85
CA GLY A 533 26.07 -4.12 -5.70
C GLY A 533 25.05 -5.08 -5.10
N LEU A 534 23.84 -4.69 -4.72
CA LEU A 534 22.84 -5.62 -4.18
C LEU A 534 22.19 -6.45 -5.30
N VAL A 535 22.21 -7.77 -5.19
CA VAL A 535 21.62 -8.70 -6.18
C VAL A 535 20.10 -8.73 -6.02
N THR A 536 19.38 -7.86 -6.73
CA THR A 536 17.91 -7.70 -6.58
C THR A 536 17.07 -8.81 -7.25
N GLY A 537 17.63 -10.00 -7.46
CA GLY A 537 17.03 -11.10 -8.21
C GLY A 537 17.18 -10.89 -9.73
N ALA A 538 17.70 -11.91 -10.42
CA ALA A 538 18.12 -11.81 -11.83
C ALA A 538 17.04 -11.31 -12.81
N ALA A 539 15.75 -11.46 -12.50
CA ALA A 539 14.65 -10.94 -13.31
C ALA A 539 14.39 -9.45 -13.08
N GLY A 540 14.52 -8.98 -11.83
CA GLY A 540 14.23 -7.60 -11.45
C GLY A 540 15.25 -6.63 -12.05
N ILE A 541 16.55 -6.96 -11.94
CA ILE A 541 17.61 -6.11 -12.48
C ILE A 541 17.54 -5.99 -14.02
N ALA A 542 17.20 -7.08 -14.71
CA ALA A 542 17.03 -7.08 -16.15
C ALA A 542 15.82 -6.21 -16.56
N GLN A 543 14.69 -6.34 -15.86
CA GLN A 543 13.50 -5.50 -16.10
C GLN A 543 13.77 -4.02 -15.82
N LEU A 544 14.49 -3.70 -14.75
CA LEU A 544 14.93 -2.34 -14.43
C LEU A 544 15.71 -1.76 -15.61
N PHE A 545 16.68 -2.51 -16.14
CA PHE A 545 17.48 -2.07 -17.27
C PHE A 545 16.71 -2.00 -18.60
N MET A 546 15.74 -2.91 -18.84
CA MET A 546 14.82 -2.80 -19.98
C MET A 546 14.09 -1.45 -19.97
N ALA A 547 13.55 -1.06 -18.81
CA ALA A 547 12.84 0.20 -18.65
C ALA A 547 13.75 1.42 -18.84
N ILE A 548 15.01 1.35 -18.39
CA ILE A 548 16.01 2.40 -18.64
C ILE A 548 16.27 2.56 -20.13
N LEU A 549 16.51 1.46 -20.85
CA LEU A 549 16.79 1.51 -22.30
C LEU A 549 15.57 2.00 -23.09
N ASP A 550 14.38 1.51 -22.78
CA ASP A 550 13.11 1.97 -23.37
C ASP A 550 12.89 3.48 -23.13
N ARG A 551 13.19 3.96 -21.92
CA ARG A 551 13.11 5.39 -21.57
C ARG A 551 14.15 6.22 -22.31
N VAL A 552 15.40 5.76 -22.42
CA VAL A 552 16.46 6.46 -23.14
C VAL A 552 16.12 6.56 -24.63
N LEU A 553 15.68 5.46 -25.25
CA LEU A 553 15.27 5.41 -26.65
C LEU A 553 14.08 6.32 -26.97
N SER A 554 13.18 6.53 -26.01
CA SER A 554 11.98 7.37 -26.19
C SER A 554 12.18 8.85 -25.84
N THR A 555 13.22 9.22 -25.08
CA THR A 555 13.35 10.60 -24.56
C THR A 555 14.67 11.30 -24.87
N LYS A 556 15.74 10.58 -25.23
CA LYS A 556 17.05 11.18 -25.47
C LYS A 556 17.30 11.35 -26.96
N SER A 557 17.45 12.60 -27.41
CA SER A 557 17.73 12.91 -28.83
C SER A 557 19.01 12.25 -29.33
N TRP A 558 20.07 12.24 -28.52
CA TRP A 558 21.34 11.58 -28.85
C TRP A 558 21.21 10.05 -28.99
N ALA A 559 20.18 9.44 -28.40
CA ALA A 559 19.86 8.01 -28.54
C ALA A 559 18.87 7.74 -29.70
N GLY A 560 18.49 8.78 -30.43
CA GLY A 560 17.62 8.69 -31.60
C GLY A 560 16.17 9.13 -31.39
N ALA A 561 15.81 9.66 -30.22
CA ALA A 561 14.44 10.13 -29.96
C ALA A 561 14.14 11.43 -30.74
N GLY A 562 13.10 11.43 -31.57
CA GLY A 562 12.64 12.63 -32.28
C GLY A 562 13.66 13.25 -33.25
N LEU A 563 14.60 12.47 -33.79
CA LEU A 563 15.60 12.97 -34.74
C LEU A 563 14.91 13.44 -36.04
N ASP A 564 14.94 14.75 -36.28
CA ASP A 564 14.63 15.33 -37.59
C ASP A 564 15.87 15.22 -38.49
N GLN A 565 15.75 14.43 -39.57
CA GLN A 565 16.83 14.16 -40.51
C GLN A 565 17.37 15.42 -41.20
N THR A 566 16.66 16.54 -41.12
CA THR A 566 17.00 17.78 -41.84
C THR A 566 17.96 18.72 -41.10
N GLN A 567 18.21 18.53 -39.80
CA GLN A 567 18.93 19.50 -38.95
C GLN A 567 20.27 19.01 -38.39
N ILE A 568 20.66 17.75 -38.65
CA ILE A 568 21.81 17.10 -38.00
C ILE A 568 22.87 16.75 -39.04
N SER A 569 24.15 16.88 -38.69
CA SER A 569 25.24 16.51 -39.59
C SER A 569 25.19 15.00 -39.93
N ALA A 570 25.67 14.62 -41.12
CA ALA A 570 25.67 13.22 -41.54
C ALA A 570 26.47 12.28 -40.62
N ASP A 571 27.46 12.83 -39.89
CA ASP A 571 28.27 12.08 -38.93
C ASP A 571 27.53 11.86 -37.61
N GLU A 572 26.93 12.91 -37.06
CA GLU A 572 26.11 12.82 -35.84
C GLU A 572 24.88 11.93 -36.05
N LEU A 573 24.27 11.99 -37.25
CA LEU A 573 23.16 11.12 -37.61
C LEU A 573 23.59 9.65 -37.66
N ARG A 574 24.75 9.35 -38.27
CA ARG A 574 25.30 7.98 -38.29
C ARG A 574 25.59 7.45 -36.89
N GLU A 575 26.17 8.27 -36.03
CA GLU A 575 26.45 7.88 -34.64
C GLU A 575 25.17 7.67 -33.82
N ALA A 576 24.19 8.56 -33.96
CA ALA A 576 22.90 8.44 -33.28
C ALA A 576 22.13 7.19 -33.73
N VAL A 577 22.15 6.87 -35.04
CA VAL A 577 21.56 5.64 -35.59
C VAL A 577 22.26 4.40 -35.05
N GLN A 578 23.60 4.37 -35.03
CA GLN A 578 24.34 3.24 -34.46
C GLN A 578 24.02 3.04 -32.97
N ARG A 579 23.96 4.14 -32.19
CA ARG A 579 23.53 4.10 -30.77
C ARG A 579 22.14 3.52 -30.60
N GLN A 580 21.20 4.01 -31.39
CA GLN A 580 19.82 3.55 -31.36
C GLN A 580 19.73 2.03 -31.65
N HIS A 581 20.48 1.54 -32.65
CA HIS A 581 20.54 0.11 -32.96
C HIS A 581 21.21 -0.70 -31.84
N THR A 582 22.29 -0.19 -31.25
CA THR A 582 23.00 -0.82 -30.12
C THR A 582 22.04 -1.04 -28.94
N PHE A 583 21.29 0.00 -28.56
CA PHE A 583 20.34 -0.07 -27.46
C PHE A 583 19.12 -0.93 -27.76
N ARG A 584 18.55 -0.82 -28.97
CA ARG A 584 17.42 -1.68 -29.40
C ARG A 584 17.80 -3.15 -29.43
N TRP A 585 19.00 -3.47 -29.92
CA TRP A 585 19.48 -4.84 -29.97
C TRP A 585 19.61 -5.42 -28.55
N MET A 586 20.24 -4.67 -27.64
CA MET A 586 20.39 -5.11 -26.24
C MET A 586 19.03 -5.23 -25.54
N LEU A 587 18.11 -4.29 -25.76
CA LEU A 587 16.75 -4.38 -25.25
C LEU A 587 16.03 -5.63 -25.75
N GLY A 588 16.15 -5.96 -27.05
CA GLY A 588 15.61 -7.19 -27.62
C GLY A 588 16.19 -8.45 -26.95
N GLN A 589 17.50 -8.50 -26.75
CA GLN A 589 18.16 -9.62 -26.06
C GLN A 589 17.66 -9.80 -24.62
N LEU A 590 17.50 -8.71 -23.88
CA LEU A 590 16.96 -8.75 -22.53
C LEU A 590 15.51 -9.27 -22.54
N VAL A 591 14.66 -8.73 -23.41
CA VAL A 591 13.25 -9.11 -23.52
C VAL A 591 13.10 -10.60 -23.85
N GLU A 592 13.86 -11.12 -24.81
CA GLU A 592 13.74 -12.53 -25.24
C GLU A 592 14.29 -13.54 -24.23
N ASN A 593 15.37 -13.18 -23.51
CA ASN A 593 16.14 -14.14 -22.71
C ASN A 593 16.03 -13.92 -21.19
N THR A 594 15.31 -12.90 -20.74
CA THR A 594 14.95 -12.75 -19.33
C THR A 594 13.89 -13.77 -18.94
N ARG A 595 14.12 -14.45 -17.82
CA ARG A 595 13.12 -15.32 -17.19
C ARG A 595 12.53 -14.59 -16.01
N THR A 596 11.21 -14.61 -15.89
CA THR A 596 10.46 -14.02 -14.79
C THR A 596 9.39 -15.00 -14.34
N ARG A 597 8.76 -14.72 -13.21
CA ARG A 597 7.57 -15.45 -12.78
C ARG A 597 6.41 -15.10 -13.70
N GLU A 598 5.67 -16.11 -14.15
CA GLU A 598 4.56 -15.92 -15.11
C GLU A 598 3.55 -14.88 -14.65
N THR A 599 3.20 -14.92 -13.36
CA THR A 599 2.25 -14.00 -12.74
C THR A 599 2.87 -12.68 -12.25
N PHE A 600 4.16 -12.46 -12.54
CA PHE A 600 5.00 -11.40 -11.94
C PHE A 600 5.09 -11.40 -10.39
N ASN A 601 4.39 -12.32 -9.73
CA ASN A 601 4.38 -12.53 -8.29
C ASN A 601 5.31 -13.68 -7.89
N GLU A 602 5.57 -13.84 -6.60
CA GLU A 602 6.52 -14.85 -6.09
C GLU A 602 6.09 -16.31 -6.35
N VAL A 603 4.81 -16.54 -6.61
CA VAL A 603 4.15 -17.86 -6.59
C VAL A 603 4.01 -18.52 -7.99
N GLY A 604 4.37 -17.83 -9.09
CA GLY A 604 4.22 -18.36 -10.46
C GLY A 604 5.37 -19.24 -10.97
N ASP A 605 5.20 -19.91 -12.11
CA ASP A 605 6.29 -20.65 -12.76
C ASP A 605 7.32 -19.71 -13.41
N TRP A 606 8.57 -20.17 -13.54
CA TRP A 606 9.62 -19.41 -14.23
C TRP A 606 9.48 -19.55 -15.75
N VAL A 607 8.93 -18.53 -16.39
CA VAL A 607 8.72 -18.46 -17.85
C VAL A 607 9.62 -17.41 -18.49
N LYS A 608 9.64 -17.34 -19.82
CA LYS A 608 10.29 -16.21 -20.51
C LYS A 608 9.45 -14.94 -20.36
N PHE A 609 10.08 -13.77 -20.36
CA PHE A 609 9.39 -12.49 -20.18
C PHE A 609 8.23 -12.26 -21.16
N PRO A 610 8.30 -12.61 -22.47
CA PRO A 610 7.16 -12.47 -23.38
C PRO A 610 5.96 -13.36 -23.01
N GLN A 611 6.21 -14.55 -22.45
CA GLN A 611 5.13 -15.41 -21.95
C GLN A 611 4.44 -14.81 -20.72
N ALA A 612 5.21 -14.18 -19.82
CA ALA A 612 4.62 -13.46 -18.69
C ALA A 612 3.78 -12.26 -19.16
N LEU A 613 4.22 -11.54 -20.20
CA LEU A 613 3.41 -10.48 -20.81
C LEU A 613 2.11 -11.03 -21.44
N ALA A 614 2.17 -12.18 -22.12
CA ALA A 614 0.97 -12.84 -22.64
C ALA A 614 0.01 -13.26 -21.51
N TRP A 615 0.54 -13.74 -20.38
CA TRP A 615 -0.25 -13.98 -19.17
C TRP A 615 -0.92 -12.69 -18.67
N ALA A 616 -0.21 -11.56 -18.63
CA ALA A 616 -0.77 -10.28 -18.19
C ALA A 616 -1.93 -9.80 -19.08
N ALA A 617 -1.87 -10.09 -20.38
CA ALA A 617 -2.99 -9.85 -21.30
C ALA A 617 -4.20 -10.74 -20.96
N ASN A 618 -3.97 -12.04 -20.76
CA ASN A 618 -5.03 -12.98 -20.40
C ASN A 618 -5.66 -12.66 -19.04
N ASP A 619 -4.85 -12.27 -18.06
CA ASP A 619 -5.30 -11.80 -16.75
C ASP A 619 -6.14 -10.52 -16.88
N PHE A 620 -5.78 -9.61 -17.79
CA PHE A 620 -6.61 -8.45 -18.10
C PHE A 620 -7.96 -8.82 -18.72
N GLU A 621 -7.99 -9.78 -19.64
CA GLU A 621 -9.25 -10.25 -20.22
C GLU A 621 -10.15 -10.94 -19.17
N ALA A 622 -9.56 -11.65 -18.21
CA ALA A 622 -10.30 -12.32 -17.14
C ALA A 622 -10.77 -11.37 -16.02
N ASN A 623 -9.91 -10.45 -15.59
CA ASN A 623 -10.08 -9.67 -14.35
C ASN A 623 -10.28 -8.16 -14.58
N SER A 624 -10.16 -7.68 -15.83
CA SER A 624 -10.34 -6.27 -16.23
C SER A 624 -9.61 -5.27 -15.30
N LEU A 625 -10.32 -4.36 -14.61
CA LEU A 625 -9.72 -3.38 -13.69
C LEU A 625 -8.92 -3.98 -12.53
N ALA A 626 -9.19 -5.23 -12.14
CA ALA A 626 -8.47 -5.90 -11.06
C ALA A 626 -7.20 -6.61 -11.53
N SER A 627 -6.91 -6.60 -12.83
CA SER A 627 -5.77 -7.30 -13.40
C SER A 627 -4.43 -6.73 -12.96
N PHE A 628 -3.39 -7.55 -13.07
CA PHE A 628 -2.01 -7.17 -12.81
C PHE A 628 -1.59 -5.94 -13.62
N ALA A 629 -1.85 -5.94 -14.94
CA ALA A 629 -1.42 -4.85 -15.82
C ALA A 629 -2.06 -3.50 -15.43
N VAL A 630 -3.33 -3.50 -15.03
CA VAL A 630 -4.05 -2.28 -14.61
C VAL A 630 -3.59 -1.81 -13.23
N THR A 631 -3.36 -2.73 -12.32
CA THR A 631 -2.91 -2.44 -10.94
C THR A 631 -1.42 -2.06 -10.87
N TYR A 632 -0.63 -2.37 -11.91
CA TYR A 632 0.79 -2.00 -12.00
C TYR A 632 1.01 -0.49 -11.86
N PRO A 633 2.06 -0.01 -11.17
CA PRO A 633 2.25 1.43 -10.97
C PRO A 633 2.29 2.24 -12.26
N ALA A 634 1.65 3.42 -12.24
CA ALA A 634 1.52 4.28 -13.41
C ALA A 634 2.88 4.62 -14.05
N ALA A 635 3.91 4.86 -13.23
CA ALA A 635 5.27 5.15 -13.68
C ALA A 635 5.87 4.08 -14.62
N GLY A 636 5.54 2.80 -14.43
CA GLY A 636 6.03 1.71 -15.27
C GLY A 636 5.03 1.17 -16.29
N PHE A 637 3.79 1.66 -16.25
CA PHE A 637 2.71 1.16 -17.10
C PHE A 637 2.98 1.43 -18.59
N GLY A 638 3.51 2.62 -18.93
CA GLY A 638 3.88 2.95 -20.31
C GLY A 638 4.93 1.99 -20.89
N THR A 639 5.98 1.68 -20.12
CA THR A 639 6.99 0.69 -20.51
C THR A 639 6.41 -0.72 -20.60
N LEU A 640 5.51 -1.11 -19.69
CA LEU A 640 4.81 -2.40 -19.78
C LEU A 640 4.06 -2.52 -21.12
N LEU A 641 3.34 -1.46 -21.53
CA LEU A 641 2.65 -1.42 -22.82
C LEU A 641 3.62 -1.45 -24.01
N SER A 642 4.70 -0.65 -23.97
CA SER A 642 5.74 -0.62 -25.02
C SER A 642 6.34 -2.01 -25.24
N LEU A 643 6.76 -2.68 -24.16
CA LEU A 643 7.34 -4.03 -24.23
C LEU A 643 6.32 -5.09 -24.66
N GLY A 644 5.07 -4.98 -24.19
CA GLY A 644 3.97 -5.84 -24.63
C GLY A 644 3.66 -5.72 -26.12
N ARG A 645 3.68 -4.50 -26.66
CA ARG A 645 3.54 -4.25 -28.10
C ARG A 645 4.71 -4.83 -28.88
N ASN A 646 5.94 -4.58 -28.43
CA ASN A 646 7.16 -5.03 -29.11
C ASN A 646 7.28 -6.56 -29.16
N THR A 647 6.75 -7.26 -28.16
CA THR A 647 6.71 -8.72 -28.11
C THR A 647 5.50 -9.33 -28.83
N GLY A 648 4.55 -8.50 -29.29
CA GLY A 648 3.27 -8.96 -29.82
C GLY A 648 2.32 -9.57 -28.78
N ALA A 649 2.66 -9.47 -27.49
CA ALA A 649 1.81 -9.94 -26.40
C ALA A 649 0.56 -9.07 -26.23
N PHE A 650 0.67 -7.76 -26.52
CA PHE A 650 -0.46 -6.84 -26.51
C PHE A 650 -0.77 -6.37 -27.94
N ASP A 651 -1.97 -6.69 -28.42
CA ASP A 651 -2.48 -6.10 -29.65
C ASP A 651 -3.00 -4.66 -29.41
N VAL A 652 -3.28 -3.94 -30.50
CA VAL A 652 -3.72 -2.54 -30.46
C VAL A 652 -5.01 -2.36 -29.64
N GLN A 653 -5.95 -3.30 -29.72
CA GLN A 653 -7.22 -3.23 -29.00
C GLN A 653 -7.03 -3.45 -27.50
N THR A 654 -6.21 -4.42 -27.12
CA THR A 654 -5.82 -4.75 -25.75
C THR A 654 -5.12 -3.55 -25.11
N MET A 655 -4.19 -2.91 -25.82
CA MET A 655 -3.55 -1.67 -25.35
C MET A 655 -4.55 -0.53 -25.14
N ARG A 656 -5.47 -0.30 -26.10
CA ARG A 656 -6.55 0.70 -25.98
C ARG A 656 -7.39 0.46 -24.72
N ARG A 657 -7.83 -0.78 -24.50
CA ARG A 657 -8.63 -1.18 -23.33
C ARG A 657 -7.84 -1.07 -22.01
N LEU A 658 -6.57 -1.50 -22.00
CA LEU A 658 -5.68 -1.37 -20.84
C LEU A 658 -5.50 0.09 -20.45
N LYS A 659 -5.30 0.99 -21.42
CA LYS A 659 -5.23 2.44 -21.19
C LYS A 659 -6.52 2.93 -20.50
N ILE A 660 -7.70 2.66 -21.07
CA ILE A 660 -8.99 3.06 -20.49
C ILE A 660 -9.15 2.54 -19.05
N ALA A 661 -8.91 1.24 -18.82
CA ALA A 661 -8.99 0.65 -17.49
C ALA A 661 -7.99 1.29 -16.51
N LYS A 662 -6.76 1.56 -16.98
CA LYS A 662 -5.74 2.20 -16.15
C LYS A 662 -6.14 3.60 -15.69
N ALA A 663 -6.76 4.38 -16.56
CA ALA A 663 -7.29 5.71 -16.22
C ALA A 663 -8.23 5.63 -15.01
N VAL A 664 -9.23 4.76 -15.15
CA VAL A 664 -10.32 4.57 -14.21
C VAL A 664 -9.79 4.04 -12.87
N TYR A 665 -8.93 3.02 -12.91
CA TYR A 665 -8.27 2.47 -11.72
C TYR A 665 -7.45 3.53 -10.99
N SER A 666 -6.64 4.32 -11.72
CA SER A 666 -5.72 5.28 -11.11
C SER A 666 -6.45 6.42 -10.41
N VAL A 667 -7.58 6.87 -10.96
CA VAL A 667 -8.45 7.85 -10.28
C VAL A 667 -9.04 7.29 -9.00
N ALA A 668 -9.56 6.07 -9.03
CA ALA A 668 -10.10 5.41 -7.84
C ALA A 668 -9.05 5.20 -6.75
N ALA A 669 -7.88 4.66 -7.14
CA ALA A 669 -6.76 4.44 -6.23
C ALA A 669 -6.27 5.76 -5.59
N LYS A 670 -6.19 6.84 -6.36
CA LYS A 670 -5.81 8.16 -5.83
C LYS A 670 -6.84 8.71 -4.85
N TYR A 671 -8.13 8.60 -5.17
CA TYR A 671 -9.19 9.04 -4.25
C TYR A 671 -9.11 8.29 -2.92
N LEU A 672 -8.95 6.97 -2.96
CA LEU A 672 -8.84 6.13 -1.75
C LEU A 672 -7.59 6.47 -0.93
N ALA A 673 -6.47 6.77 -1.59
CA ALA A 673 -5.26 7.24 -0.93
C ALA A 673 -5.44 8.62 -0.27
N ASP A 674 -6.10 9.56 -0.94
CA ASP A 674 -6.41 10.88 -0.37
C ASP A 674 -7.39 10.77 0.81
N MET A 675 -8.36 9.85 0.72
CA MET A 675 -9.25 9.53 1.83
C MET A 675 -8.48 8.95 3.03
N GLN A 676 -7.52 8.05 2.79
CA GLN A 676 -6.67 7.51 3.85
C GLN A 676 -5.88 8.62 4.54
N LYS A 677 -5.28 9.53 3.77
CA LYS A 677 -4.56 10.70 4.30
C LYS A 677 -5.49 11.61 5.11
N ALA A 678 -6.69 11.88 4.62
CA ALA A 678 -7.66 12.69 5.34
C ALA A 678 -8.10 12.06 6.67
N ILE A 679 -8.30 10.74 6.70
CA ILE A 679 -8.60 9.98 7.92
C ILE A 679 -7.43 10.05 8.90
N GLN A 680 -6.19 9.87 8.42
CA GLN A 680 -4.98 9.95 9.25
C GLN A 680 -4.74 11.35 9.82
N ASN A 681 -5.06 12.39 9.06
CA ASN A 681 -4.92 13.79 9.48
C ASN A 681 -6.12 14.32 10.28
N ALA A 682 -7.13 13.47 10.58
CA ALA A 682 -8.39 13.86 11.21
C ALA A 682 -9.11 15.04 10.50
N ASP A 683 -8.97 15.15 9.18
CA ASP A 683 -9.68 16.16 8.38
C ASP A 683 -11.15 15.73 8.18
N HIS A 684 -12.00 16.19 9.08
CA HIS A 684 -13.44 15.97 9.03
C HIS A 684 -14.18 16.93 8.09
N SER A 685 -13.50 17.94 7.52
CA SER A 685 -14.15 18.94 6.66
C SER A 685 -14.65 18.35 5.34
N GLY A 686 -14.00 17.29 4.86
CA GLY A 686 -14.28 16.69 3.57
C GLY A 686 -13.97 17.61 2.38
N LEU A 687 -13.38 18.81 2.59
CA LEU A 687 -13.12 19.79 1.53
C LEU A 687 -12.20 19.24 0.44
N TRP A 688 -11.33 18.30 0.77
CA TRP A 688 -10.51 17.58 -0.21
C TRP A 688 -11.34 16.84 -1.27
N LYS A 689 -12.63 16.53 -1.02
CA LYS A 689 -13.55 15.92 -1.99
C LYS A 689 -14.04 16.91 -3.06
N GLN A 690 -14.00 18.21 -2.78
CA GLN A 690 -14.50 19.26 -3.68
C GLN A 690 -13.83 19.17 -5.06
N LYS A 691 -12.51 18.99 -5.07
CA LYS A 691 -11.74 18.83 -6.31
C LYS A 691 -12.24 17.65 -7.15
N TYR A 692 -12.74 16.57 -6.55
CA TYR A 692 -13.29 15.43 -7.31
C TYR A 692 -14.73 15.66 -7.76
N LEU A 693 -15.53 16.37 -6.97
CA LEU A 693 -16.87 16.79 -7.39
C LEU A 693 -16.80 17.71 -8.61
N GLU A 694 -15.79 18.56 -8.71
CA GLU A 694 -15.58 19.43 -9.87
C GLU A 694 -15.24 18.68 -11.16
N THR A 695 -15.01 17.36 -11.16
CA THR A 695 -14.96 16.58 -12.45
C THR A 695 -16.33 16.12 -12.90
N ILE A 696 -17.29 16.16 -11.97
CA ILE A 696 -18.64 15.70 -12.20
C ILE A 696 -19.49 16.94 -12.47
N TYR A 697 -19.47 17.96 -11.60
CA TYR A 697 -20.41 19.08 -11.62
C TYR A 697 -19.79 20.41 -12.07
N HIS A 698 -20.60 21.24 -12.75
CA HIS A 698 -20.19 22.55 -13.25
C HIS A 698 -20.10 23.61 -12.15
N GLU A 699 -21.14 23.71 -11.32
CA GLU A 699 -21.33 24.77 -10.33
C GLU A 699 -21.74 24.23 -8.95
N PHE A 700 -21.52 25.05 -7.92
CA PHE A 700 -21.75 24.70 -6.52
C PHE A 700 -22.41 25.85 -5.77
N ASN A 701 -23.42 25.55 -4.94
CA ASN A 701 -24.01 26.54 -4.04
C ASN A 701 -23.12 26.82 -2.82
N ALA A 702 -22.36 25.81 -2.41
CA ALA A 702 -21.36 25.85 -1.33
C ALA A 702 -20.37 24.68 -1.53
N PRO A 703 -19.23 24.63 -0.81
CA PRO A 703 -18.34 23.48 -0.87
C PRO A 703 -19.11 22.18 -0.65
N LEU A 704 -18.86 21.19 -1.53
CA LEU A 704 -19.50 19.87 -1.54
C LEU A 704 -20.99 19.85 -1.90
N ILE A 705 -21.60 21.00 -2.25
CA ILE A 705 -23.02 21.08 -2.60
C ILE A 705 -23.17 21.51 -4.07
N PRO A 706 -23.24 20.54 -5.01
CA PRO A 706 -23.43 20.84 -6.43
C PRO A 706 -24.77 21.53 -6.67
N ARG A 707 -24.79 22.40 -7.68
CA ARG A 707 -25.97 23.17 -8.09
C ARG A 707 -26.77 22.39 -9.14
N ASP A 708 -28.08 22.30 -8.94
CA ASP A 708 -29.02 21.69 -9.86
C ASP A 708 -29.41 22.69 -10.97
N LEU A 709 -28.81 22.46 -12.14
CA LEU A 709 -29.07 23.12 -13.41
C LEU A 709 -29.73 22.12 -14.40
N GLY A 710 -30.32 21.03 -13.89
CA GLY A 710 -30.86 19.94 -14.68
C GLY A 710 -29.78 19.29 -15.57
N PRO A 711 -30.04 19.14 -16.89
CA PRO A 711 -29.09 18.65 -17.89
C PRO A 711 -27.68 19.26 -17.87
N GLU A 712 -27.55 20.52 -17.45
CA GLU A 712 -26.31 21.30 -17.49
C GLU A 712 -25.52 21.21 -16.16
N SER A 713 -26.03 20.47 -15.18
CA SER A 713 -25.40 20.36 -13.85
C SER A 713 -24.03 19.69 -13.91
N PHE A 714 -23.81 18.79 -14.87
CA PHE A 714 -22.61 17.96 -14.95
C PHE A 714 -21.81 18.19 -16.24
N ILE A 715 -20.52 17.89 -16.16
CA ILE A 715 -19.56 18.13 -17.24
C ILE A 715 -19.78 17.11 -18.34
N THR A 716 -20.07 17.61 -19.53
CA THR A 716 -20.21 16.80 -20.76
C THR A 716 -19.09 17.07 -21.77
N ASP A 717 -18.37 18.17 -21.62
CA ASP A 717 -17.23 18.52 -22.46
C ASP A 717 -15.94 17.83 -21.98
N VAL A 718 -15.36 17.03 -22.87
CA VAL A 718 -14.16 16.23 -22.62
C VAL A 718 -12.95 17.11 -22.30
N ALA A 719 -12.79 18.25 -22.98
CA ALA A 719 -11.64 19.14 -22.76
C ALA A 719 -11.67 19.78 -21.36
N THR A 720 -12.86 20.20 -20.91
CA THR A 720 -13.11 20.69 -19.55
C THR A 720 -12.83 19.61 -18.52
N PHE A 721 -13.31 18.38 -18.76
CA PHE A 721 -13.03 17.23 -17.88
C PHE A 721 -11.52 16.96 -17.76
N GLU A 722 -10.80 16.89 -18.88
CA GLU A 722 -9.34 16.66 -18.90
C GLU A 722 -8.58 17.76 -18.14
N THR A 723 -8.91 19.02 -18.41
CA THR A 723 -8.28 20.18 -17.75
C THR A 723 -8.49 20.12 -16.24
N ARG A 724 -9.72 19.86 -15.79
CA ARG A 724 -10.03 19.76 -14.36
C ARG A 724 -9.35 18.54 -13.74
N LEU A 725 -9.27 17.41 -14.44
CA LEU A 725 -8.62 16.20 -13.95
C LEU A 725 -7.09 16.36 -13.83
N GLN A 726 -6.45 17.06 -14.79
CA GLN A 726 -5.00 17.34 -14.80
C GLN A 726 -4.58 18.38 -13.77
N GLY A 727 -5.33 19.48 -13.61
CA GLY A 727 -5.02 20.55 -12.63
C GLY A 727 -4.96 20.07 -11.17
N ARG A 728 -5.29 18.81 -10.90
CA ARG A 728 -5.31 18.18 -9.57
C ARG A 728 -4.04 17.44 -9.21
N ALA A 729 -3.23 17.08 -10.20
CA ALA A 729 -2.06 16.25 -9.96
C ALA A 729 -0.81 17.10 -9.60
N SER A 730 -0.83 18.40 -9.93
CA SER A 730 0.23 19.37 -9.67
C SER A 730 0.18 20.09 -8.31
N SER A 731 -0.82 19.84 -7.46
CA SER A 731 -0.99 20.55 -6.17
C SER A 731 -0.48 19.80 -4.92
N SER A 732 0.16 18.64 -5.09
CA SER A 732 0.79 17.89 -3.98
C SER A 732 2.30 18.16 -3.94
N GLU A 733 2.79 18.86 -2.91
CA GLU A 733 4.23 19.09 -2.66
C GLU A 733 5.00 17.80 -2.32
N VAL A 734 4.29 16.66 -2.13
CA VAL A 734 4.87 15.33 -1.95
C VAL A 734 4.59 14.50 -3.21
N GLU A 735 5.64 14.30 -4.01
CA GLU A 735 5.78 13.50 -5.25
C GLU A 735 4.58 13.42 -6.24
N PRO A 736 4.71 13.98 -7.47
CA PRO A 736 3.62 14.04 -8.46
C PRO A 736 3.17 12.71 -9.13
N ALA A 737 3.68 11.54 -8.76
CA ALA A 737 3.84 10.48 -9.77
C ALA A 737 2.59 9.67 -10.19
N ALA A 738 1.55 9.47 -9.35
CA ALA A 738 0.59 8.40 -9.66
C ALA A 738 -0.49 8.77 -10.69
N VAL A 739 -1.11 9.96 -10.57
CA VAL A 739 -2.21 10.39 -11.45
C VAL A 739 -1.71 11.17 -12.65
N ASP A 740 -0.71 12.04 -12.46
CA ASP A 740 -0.08 12.72 -13.59
C ASP A 740 0.55 11.71 -14.54
N THR A 741 1.27 10.70 -14.04
CA THR A 741 1.84 9.71 -14.95
C THR A 741 0.78 8.79 -15.55
N ALA A 742 -0.34 8.51 -14.89
CA ALA A 742 -1.43 7.73 -15.50
C ALA A 742 -2.16 8.53 -16.60
N LEU A 743 -2.45 9.81 -16.37
CA LEU A 743 -3.10 10.68 -17.35
C LEU A 743 -2.16 11.14 -18.46
N GLN A 744 -0.87 11.36 -18.17
CA GLN A 744 0.17 11.52 -19.18
C GLN A 744 0.42 10.22 -19.94
N ALA A 745 0.29 9.04 -19.30
CA ALA A 745 0.36 7.74 -19.99
C ALA A 745 -0.90 7.45 -20.82
N LEU A 746 -2.03 8.11 -20.55
CA LEU A 746 -3.16 8.18 -21.49
C LEU A 746 -2.89 9.18 -22.60
N SER A 747 -2.26 10.29 -22.26
CA SER A 747 -1.91 11.38 -23.16
C SER A 747 -0.57 11.15 -23.87
N ILE A 748 -0.05 9.91 -23.95
CA ILE A 748 1.28 9.63 -24.53
C ILE A 748 1.40 10.38 -25.84
N ASN A 749 2.43 11.23 -25.84
CA ASN A 749 2.61 12.35 -26.71
C ASN A 749 2.49 11.99 -28.19
N ASN A 750 1.67 12.78 -28.87
CA ASN A 750 1.61 13.06 -30.30
C ASN A 750 2.94 13.59 -30.91
N THR A 751 4.10 13.35 -30.28
CA THR A 751 5.40 13.87 -30.74
C THR A 751 6.15 12.94 -31.69
N ASP A 752 5.62 11.74 -31.97
CA ASP A 752 6.05 10.99 -33.16
C ASP A 752 5.41 11.63 -34.41
N THR A 753 6.02 12.73 -34.86
CA THR A 753 5.74 13.37 -36.16
C THR A 753 6.14 12.48 -37.35
N SER A 754 6.75 11.32 -37.12
CA SER A 754 7.00 10.30 -38.14
C SER A 754 6.06 9.10 -38.00
N ALA A 755 4.87 9.24 -38.60
CA ALA A 755 4.16 8.19 -39.32
C ALA A 755 3.95 6.83 -38.61
N SER A 756 3.02 6.78 -37.64
CA SER A 756 1.93 5.79 -37.72
C SER A 756 0.68 6.36 -37.04
N ALA A 757 -0.38 6.59 -37.81
CA ALA A 757 -1.61 7.28 -37.40
C ALA A 757 -2.51 6.49 -36.40
N GLY A 758 -1.94 5.60 -35.58
CA GLY A 758 -2.67 4.58 -34.82
C GLY A 758 -2.64 4.69 -33.29
N ASP A 759 -1.93 5.66 -32.68
CA ASP A 759 -1.72 5.67 -31.22
C ASP A 759 -2.34 6.87 -30.47
N ALA A 760 -2.94 7.82 -31.19
CA ALA A 760 -3.70 8.91 -30.56
C ALA A 760 -5.00 8.36 -29.96
N THR A 761 -5.22 8.60 -28.66
CA THR A 761 -6.48 8.29 -27.99
C THR A 761 -7.61 9.00 -28.72
N SER A 762 -8.58 8.25 -29.25
CA SER A 762 -9.69 8.82 -29.99
C SER A 762 -10.56 9.69 -29.06
N ASN A 763 -11.27 10.69 -29.61
CA ASN A 763 -12.25 11.45 -28.82
C ASN A 763 -13.31 10.54 -28.17
N GLU A 764 -13.63 9.41 -28.82
CA GLU A 764 -14.50 8.37 -28.27
C GLU A 764 -13.90 7.74 -27.00
N ASP A 765 -12.61 7.40 -26.99
CA ASP A 765 -11.93 6.84 -25.81
C ASP A 765 -11.92 7.81 -24.64
N LYS A 766 -11.65 9.08 -24.93
CA LYS A 766 -11.68 10.14 -23.91
C LYS A 766 -13.07 10.28 -23.30
N GLN A 767 -14.12 10.20 -24.13
CA GLN A 767 -15.50 10.22 -23.66
C GLN A 767 -15.83 8.98 -22.80
N ILE A 768 -15.37 7.79 -23.20
CA ILE A 768 -15.52 6.55 -22.40
C ILE A 768 -14.83 6.70 -21.04
N ILE A 769 -13.60 7.23 -21.02
CA ILE A 769 -12.85 7.47 -19.78
C ILE A 769 -13.59 8.47 -18.89
N MET A 770 -14.08 9.58 -19.45
CA MET A 770 -14.86 10.59 -18.72
C MET A 770 -16.09 9.96 -18.06
N HIS A 771 -16.92 9.25 -18.82
CA HIS A 771 -18.16 8.64 -18.32
C HIS A 771 -17.89 7.62 -17.21
N LYS A 772 -16.92 6.71 -17.42
CA LYS A 772 -16.54 5.70 -16.40
C LYS A 772 -15.98 6.37 -15.14
N THR A 773 -15.15 7.40 -15.30
CA THR A 773 -14.53 8.11 -14.19
C THR A 773 -15.55 8.89 -13.37
N GLN A 774 -16.49 9.59 -14.02
CA GLN A 774 -17.56 10.30 -13.34
C GLN A 774 -18.44 9.36 -12.50
N ALA A 775 -18.82 8.20 -13.04
CA ALA A 775 -19.58 7.19 -12.30
C ALA A 775 -18.81 6.68 -11.08
N ILE A 776 -17.52 6.34 -11.23
CA ILE A 776 -16.70 5.87 -10.11
C ILE A 776 -16.49 6.94 -9.04
N LEU A 777 -16.22 8.18 -9.43
CA LEU A 777 -16.07 9.27 -8.48
C LEU A 777 -17.37 9.54 -7.74
N PHE A 778 -18.52 9.47 -8.42
CA PHE A 778 -19.83 9.62 -7.78
C PHE A 778 -20.00 8.58 -6.65
N TRP A 779 -19.77 7.30 -6.94
CA TRP A 779 -19.85 6.24 -5.93
C TRP A 779 -18.83 6.38 -4.80
N LEU A 780 -17.59 6.74 -5.13
CA LEU A 780 -16.54 6.97 -4.13
C LEU A 780 -16.87 8.14 -3.20
N ILE A 781 -17.49 9.20 -3.70
CA ILE A 781 -17.80 10.41 -2.92
C ILE A 781 -18.99 10.18 -2.00
N TYR A 782 -20.05 9.58 -2.51
CA TYR A 782 -21.34 9.50 -1.84
C TYR A 782 -21.61 8.15 -1.15
N GLN A 783 -20.99 7.05 -1.59
CA GLN A 783 -21.24 5.71 -1.04
C GLN A 783 -20.06 5.16 -0.22
N GLN A 784 -18.81 5.47 -0.59
CA GLN A 784 -17.65 4.97 0.15
C GLN A 784 -17.40 5.78 1.43
N ARG A 785 -17.69 5.17 2.59
CA ARG A 785 -17.55 5.81 3.92
C ARG A 785 -16.26 5.47 4.66
N SER A 786 -15.65 4.32 4.39
CA SER A 786 -14.46 3.82 5.08
C SER A 786 -13.30 3.58 4.11
N HIS A 787 -12.08 3.54 4.62
CA HIS A 787 -10.93 3.14 3.80
C HIS A 787 -11.00 1.66 3.42
N CYS A 788 -10.78 1.39 2.13
CA CYS A 788 -10.62 0.04 1.59
C CYS A 788 -9.65 0.08 0.42
N THR A 789 -9.21 -1.09 -0.04
CA THR A 789 -8.42 -1.18 -1.27
C THR A 789 -9.30 -0.96 -2.50
N ALA A 790 -8.72 -0.52 -3.62
CA ALA A 790 -9.46 -0.36 -4.88
C ALA A 790 -10.13 -1.68 -5.32
N GLN A 791 -9.47 -2.82 -5.11
CA GLN A 791 -10.04 -4.14 -5.42
C GLN A 791 -11.27 -4.45 -4.56
N THR A 792 -11.21 -4.20 -3.25
CA THR A 792 -12.35 -4.37 -2.34
C THR A 792 -13.51 -3.47 -2.75
N PHE A 793 -13.23 -2.21 -3.13
CA PHE A 793 -14.21 -1.28 -3.63
C PHE A 793 -14.91 -1.81 -4.90
N PHE A 794 -14.15 -2.23 -5.92
CA PHE A 794 -14.72 -2.74 -7.17
C PHE A 794 -15.51 -4.04 -6.99
N SER A 795 -15.08 -4.92 -6.09
CA SER A 795 -15.83 -6.14 -5.74
C SER A 795 -17.19 -5.80 -5.12
N THR A 796 -17.21 -4.86 -4.16
CA THR A 796 -18.44 -4.37 -3.53
C THR A 796 -19.35 -3.69 -4.57
N LEU A 797 -18.76 -2.89 -5.45
CA LEU A 797 -19.48 -2.18 -6.50
C LEU A 797 -20.19 -3.16 -7.45
N THR A 798 -19.52 -4.23 -7.84
CA THR A 798 -20.06 -5.27 -8.75
C THR A 798 -21.33 -5.92 -8.18
N GLN A 799 -21.42 -6.02 -6.85
CA GLN A 799 -22.56 -6.64 -6.15
C GLN A 799 -23.69 -5.64 -5.87
N THR A 800 -23.40 -4.33 -5.82
CA THR A 800 -24.32 -3.32 -5.31
C THR A 800 -24.84 -2.36 -6.37
N GLN A 801 -24.13 -2.16 -7.48
CA GLN A 801 -24.46 -1.15 -8.50
C GLN A 801 -24.74 -1.79 -9.87
N HIS A 802 -25.90 -1.48 -10.44
CA HIS A 802 -26.32 -2.02 -11.74
C HIS A 802 -25.43 -1.58 -12.92
N LEU A 803 -24.81 -0.39 -12.85
CA LEU A 803 -23.84 0.07 -13.85
C LEU A 803 -22.42 -0.45 -13.63
N ALA A 804 -22.16 -1.18 -12.54
CA ALA A 804 -20.81 -1.69 -12.27
C ALA A 804 -20.23 -2.52 -13.42
N PRO A 805 -20.96 -3.43 -14.08
CA PRO A 805 -20.41 -4.16 -15.23
C PRO A 805 -19.99 -3.23 -16.37
N ALA A 806 -20.80 -2.22 -16.70
CA ALA A 806 -20.52 -1.26 -17.76
C ALA A 806 -19.35 -0.33 -17.41
N VAL A 807 -19.15 -0.01 -16.14
CA VAL A 807 -18.04 0.84 -15.68
C VAL A 807 -16.75 0.04 -15.57
N LEU A 808 -16.81 -1.13 -14.92
CA LEU A 808 -15.64 -1.90 -14.55
C LEU A 808 -15.06 -2.75 -15.69
N ASN A 809 -15.88 -3.11 -16.66
CA ASN A 809 -15.42 -3.86 -17.83
C ASN A 809 -14.91 -2.90 -18.91
N ALA A 810 -13.64 -3.06 -19.31
CA ALA A 810 -13.02 -2.26 -20.36
C ALA A 810 -13.64 -2.43 -21.76
N HIS A 811 -14.39 -3.51 -22.00
CA HIS A 811 -15.10 -3.78 -23.26
C HIS A 811 -16.46 -3.08 -23.37
N LEU A 812 -17.01 -2.63 -22.25
CA LEU A 812 -18.33 -2.02 -22.21
C LEU A 812 -18.22 -0.51 -22.06
N THR A 813 -19.15 0.21 -22.68
CA THR A 813 -19.33 1.65 -22.48
C THR A 813 -20.44 1.90 -21.48
N VAL A 814 -20.35 3.01 -20.75
CA VAL A 814 -21.43 3.44 -19.85
C VAL A 814 -22.46 4.18 -20.70
N PRO A 815 -23.71 3.69 -20.78
CA PRO A 815 -24.72 4.36 -21.58
C PRO A 815 -25.10 5.71 -20.95
N SER A 816 -25.14 6.74 -21.79
CA SER A 816 -25.30 8.14 -21.36
C SER A 816 -26.59 8.44 -20.58
N PRO A 817 -27.76 7.86 -20.92
CA PRO A 817 -28.99 8.08 -20.16
C PRO A 817 -28.89 7.59 -18.70
N GLU A 818 -28.31 6.42 -18.49
CA GLU A 818 -28.15 5.80 -17.18
C GLU A 818 -27.06 6.51 -16.36
N LEU A 819 -25.98 6.95 -17.00
CA LEU A 819 -25.00 7.83 -16.36
C LEU A 819 -25.65 9.13 -15.90
N ARG A 820 -26.43 9.79 -16.77
CA ARG A 820 -27.15 11.01 -16.42
C ARG A 820 -28.07 10.77 -15.23
N SER A 821 -28.85 9.68 -15.25
CA SER A 821 -29.72 9.31 -14.13
C SER A 821 -28.93 9.15 -12.83
N LEU A 822 -27.80 8.44 -12.86
CA LEU A 822 -26.92 8.28 -11.71
C LEU A 822 -26.41 9.64 -11.17
N LEU A 823 -25.85 10.50 -12.04
CA LEU A 823 -25.25 11.76 -11.61
C LEU A 823 -26.28 12.78 -11.11
N LEU A 824 -27.53 12.69 -11.59
CA LEU A 824 -28.63 13.53 -11.13
C LEU A 824 -29.31 12.99 -9.87
N SER A 825 -29.07 11.73 -9.46
CA SER A 825 -29.78 11.05 -8.36
C SER A 825 -29.69 11.72 -6.98
N ILE A 826 -28.78 12.67 -6.79
CA ILE A 826 -28.68 13.51 -5.57
C ILE A 826 -29.61 14.73 -5.58
N PHE A 827 -30.26 15.02 -6.70
CA PHE A 827 -31.18 16.14 -6.85
C PHE A 827 -32.62 15.70 -6.61
N ALA A 828 -33.46 16.64 -6.16
CA ALA A 828 -34.79 16.34 -5.67
C ALA A 828 -35.67 15.65 -6.73
N GLU A 829 -35.65 16.17 -7.96
CA GLU A 829 -36.56 15.79 -9.05
C GLU A 829 -36.04 14.69 -9.98
N ALA A 830 -34.91 14.03 -9.63
CA ALA A 830 -34.27 13.06 -10.53
C ALA A 830 -35.10 11.78 -10.76
N ASP A 831 -35.69 11.24 -9.70
CA ASP A 831 -36.43 9.99 -9.66
C ASP A 831 -37.74 10.08 -8.85
N ALA A 832 -38.09 11.29 -8.40
CA ALA A 832 -39.33 11.56 -7.68
C ALA A 832 -40.07 12.74 -8.30
N HIS A 833 -41.38 12.72 -8.15
CA HIS A 833 -42.28 13.81 -8.57
C HIS A 833 -42.82 14.51 -7.31
N PRO A 834 -43.21 15.79 -7.40
CA PRO A 834 -43.95 16.43 -6.31
C PRO A 834 -45.22 15.63 -5.97
N ILE A 835 -45.58 15.56 -4.69
CA ILE A 835 -46.80 14.87 -4.22
C ILE A 835 -48.04 15.40 -4.95
N ASP A 836 -48.14 16.72 -5.11
CA ASP A 836 -49.08 17.37 -6.00
C ASP A 836 -48.33 18.32 -6.94
N ALA A 837 -48.20 17.91 -8.20
CA ALA A 837 -47.52 18.70 -9.23
C ALA A 837 -48.25 20.03 -9.54
N GLU A 838 -49.58 20.05 -9.53
CA GLU A 838 -50.35 21.28 -9.79
C GLU A 838 -50.12 22.27 -8.64
N ALA A 839 -50.25 21.82 -7.40
CA ALA A 839 -49.95 22.65 -6.23
C ALA A 839 -48.49 23.12 -6.23
N ALA A 840 -47.52 22.26 -6.57
CA ALA A 840 -46.11 22.64 -6.64
C ALA A 840 -45.84 23.75 -7.67
N THR A 841 -46.49 23.71 -8.84
CA THR A 841 -46.33 24.76 -9.87
C THR A 841 -46.82 26.14 -9.38
N LEU A 842 -47.88 26.17 -8.56
CA LEU A 842 -48.36 27.39 -7.92
C LEU A 842 -47.36 27.97 -6.92
N HIS A 843 -46.42 27.16 -6.40
CA HIS A 843 -45.46 27.54 -5.35
C HIS A 843 -44.01 27.64 -5.85
N THR A 844 -43.85 28.00 -7.12
CA THR A 844 -42.54 28.29 -7.73
C THR A 844 -41.95 29.61 -7.24
N ALA A 845 -42.81 30.60 -6.95
CA ALA A 845 -42.44 31.90 -6.37
C ALA A 845 -42.01 31.76 -4.90
N PRO A 846 -41.08 32.60 -4.42
CA PRO A 846 -40.66 32.51 -3.04
C PRO A 846 -41.74 33.08 -2.10
N VAL A 847 -41.98 32.41 -0.98
CA VAL A 847 -43.03 32.79 -0.01
C VAL A 847 -42.61 34.08 0.72
N PRO A 848 -43.46 35.12 0.81
CA PRO A 848 -43.13 36.36 1.50
C PRO A 848 -43.14 36.21 3.04
N PHE A 849 -42.45 37.12 3.73
CA PHE A 849 -42.58 37.27 5.18
C PHE A 849 -43.97 37.82 5.53
N ALA A 850 -44.55 37.32 6.62
CA ALA A 850 -45.78 37.85 7.23
C ALA A 850 -45.59 38.21 8.72
N SER A 851 -44.47 37.79 9.31
CA SER A 851 -44.01 38.16 10.65
C SER A 851 -42.49 38.37 10.61
N PRO A 852 -41.86 39.05 11.59
CA PRO A 852 -40.41 39.28 11.58
C PRO A 852 -39.58 37.98 11.53
N PHE A 853 -40.19 36.84 11.85
CA PHE A 853 -39.52 35.54 11.90
C PHE A 853 -39.85 34.61 10.73
N GLY A 854 -40.78 34.95 9.83
CA GLY A 854 -41.03 34.15 8.64
C GLY A 854 -42.40 34.31 7.97
N ALA A 855 -42.71 33.36 7.10
CA ALA A 855 -43.97 33.26 6.38
C ALA A 855 -45.19 33.09 7.30
N SER A 856 -46.38 33.38 6.76
CA SER A 856 -47.64 33.32 7.49
C SER A 856 -47.90 31.95 8.13
N VAL A 857 -48.43 31.99 9.36
CA VAL A 857 -48.94 30.82 10.07
C VAL A 857 -50.47 30.70 9.99
N LEU A 858 -51.16 31.69 9.42
CA LEU A 858 -52.62 31.68 9.26
C LEU A 858 -53.09 31.17 7.89
N ARG A 859 -52.27 31.35 6.84
CA ARG A 859 -52.55 30.91 5.47
C ARG A 859 -51.28 30.79 4.64
N CYS A 860 -51.35 30.16 3.48
CA CYS A 860 -50.26 30.19 2.52
C CYS A 860 -50.04 31.62 2.00
N GLY A 861 -48.80 32.11 2.07
CA GLY A 861 -48.42 33.46 1.64
C GLY A 861 -48.27 33.64 0.13
N ILE A 862 -48.36 32.55 -0.65
CA ILE A 862 -48.35 32.63 -2.11
C ILE A 862 -49.74 33.05 -2.59
N ALA A 863 -49.82 34.18 -3.27
CA ALA A 863 -51.08 34.78 -3.72
C ALA A 863 -51.95 33.84 -4.57
N ALA A 864 -51.32 33.00 -5.40
CA ALA A 864 -52.01 32.03 -6.25
C ALA A 864 -52.60 30.84 -5.47
N CYS A 865 -52.15 30.59 -4.23
CA CYS A 865 -52.63 29.50 -3.39
C CYS A 865 -53.58 29.99 -2.30
N GLY A 866 -53.11 30.89 -1.43
CA GLY A 866 -53.93 31.49 -0.36
C GLY A 866 -54.58 30.51 0.64
N ALA A 867 -54.22 29.22 0.64
CA ALA A 867 -54.90 28.19 1.42
C ALA A 867 -54.91 28.53 2.93
N PRO A 868 -56.07 28.58 3.60
CA PRO A 868 -56.14 28.88 5.02
C PRO A 868 -55.68 27.68 5.87
N PHE A 869 -54.93 27.95 6.94
CA PHE A 869 -54.54 26.94 7.93
C PHE A 869 -55.49 26.91 9.13
N CYS A 870 -56.29 27.96 9.31
CA CYS A 870 -57.33 28.07 10.32
C CYS A 870 -58.41 29.07 9.87
N ASN A 871 -59.55 29.07 10.56
CA ASN A 871 -60.54 30.11 10.41
C ASN A 871 -60.12 31.37 11.20
N VAL A 872 -59.55 32.35 10.51
CA VAL A 872 -59.03 33.59 11.12
C VAL A 872 -60.12 34.36 11.88
N GLU A 873 -61.35 34.41 11.36
CA GLU A 873 -62.45 35.17 11.98
C GLU A 873 -62.89 34.58 13.33
N ALA A 874 -62.54 33.32 13.59
CA ALA A 874 -62.86 32.62 14.83
C ALA A 874 -61.72 32.65 15.86
N LEU A 875 -60.58 33.30 15.55
CA LEU A 875 -59.44 33.38 16.46
C LEU A 875 -59.54 34.63 17.34
N ASP A 876 -59.42 34.42 18.65
CA ASP A 876 -59.19 35.48 19.63
C ASP A 876 -57.69 35.49 20.01
N ALA A 877 -57.02 36.62 19.79
CA ALA A 877 -55.59 36.79 20.05
C ALA A 877 -55.24 36.63 21.55
N GLU A 878 -56.18 36.93 22.46
CA GLU A 878 -55.97 36.85 23.91
C GLU A 878 -56.27 35.44 24.47
N ALA A 879 -56.91 34.56 23.70
CA ALA A 879 -57.39 33.25 24.14
C ALA A 879 -56.86 32.06 23.33
N LEU A 880 -55.64 32.15 22.78
CA LEU A 880 -55.02 31.05 22.01
C LEU A 880 -54.65 29.85 22.90
N ASP A 881 -55.47 28.80 22.89
CA ASP A 881 -55.16 27.55 23.57
C ASP A 881 -54.17 26.66 22.79
N MET A 882 -53.52 25.72 23.48
CA MET A 882 -52.54 24.81 22.87
C MET A 882 -53.15 23.93 21.77
N ARG A 883 -54.44 23.56 21.91
CA ARG A 883 -55.14 22.71 20.94
C ARG A 883 -55.33 23.42 19.60
N THR A 884 -55.67 24.70 19.63
CA THR A 884 -55.81 25.56 18.45
C THR A 884 -54.47 25.75 17.76
N LEU A 885 -53.40 26.02 18.53
CA LEU A 885 -52.05 26.15 18.00
C LEU A 885 -51.56 24.85 17.34
N ASP A 886 -51.88 23.69 17.91
CA ASP A 886 -51.54 22.39 17.32
C ASP A 886 -52.37 22.11 16.07
N GLY A 887 -53.65 22.50 16.03
CA GLY A 887 -54.47 22.44 14.81
C GLY A 887 -53.88 23.27 13.67
N ILE A 888 -53.45 24.50 13.95
CA ILE A 888 -52.76 25.37 12.97
C ILE A 888 -51.46 24.71 12.48
N ARG A 889 -50.65 24.17 13.39
CA ARG A 889 -49.41 23.46 13.05
C ARG A 889 -49.66 22.28 12.12
N GLN A 890 -50.66 21.45 12.42
CA GLN A 890 -51.00 20.28 11.62
C GLN A 890 -51.55 20.66 10.24
N ALA A 891 -52.46 21.63 10.16
CA ALA A 891 -53.00 22.10 8.88
C ALA A 891 -51.89 22.68 7.99
N ARG A 892 -50.99 23.50 8.58
CA ARG A 892 -49.83 24.03 7.88
C ARG A 892 -48.85 22.93 7.45
N ALA A 893 -48.55 21.97 8.33
CA ALA A 893 -47.67 20.84 8.01
C ALA A 893 -48.23 20.03 6.84
N HIS A 894 -49.51 19.67 6.88
CA HIS A 894 -50.20 18.95 5.81
C HIS A 894 -50.12 19.71 4.48
N HIS A 895 -50.37 21.02 4.50
CA HIS A 895 -50.23 21.84 3.30
C HIS A 895 -48.80 21.85 2.74
N LEU A 896 -47.79 22.05 3.59
CA LEU A 896 -46.40 22.07 3.13
C LEU A 896 -45.93 20.71 2.60
N VAL A 897 -46.37 19.61 3.21
CA VAL A 897 -46.12 18.25 2.70
C VAL A 897 -46.72 18.11 1.31
N HIS A 898 -47.99 18.48 1.13
CA HIS A 898 -48.70 18.37 -0.14
C HIS A 898 -48.05 19.18 -1.26
N VAL A 899 -47.61 20.39 -0.96
CA VAL A 899 -47.12 21.35 -1.96
C VAL A 899 -45.64 21.15 -2.30
N PHE A 900 -44.80 20.87 -1.30
CA PHE A 900 -43.35 20.85 -1.46
C PHE A 900 -42.72 19.48 -1.28
N GLY A 901 -43.47 18.49 -0.83
CA GLY A 901 -42.97 17.14 -0.62
C GLY A 901 -42.75 16.39 -1.93
N MET A 902 -41.70 15.57 -1.94
CA MET A 902 -41.45 14.61 -3.00
C MET A 902 -42.13 13.28 -2.65
N GLN A 903 -42.79 12.70 -3.65
CA GLN A 903 -43.48 11.42 -3.52
C GLN A 903 -42.51 10.30 -3.10
N GLY A 904 -42.91 9.50 -2.12
CA GLY A 904 -42.15 8.41 -1.52
C GLY A 904 -41.15 8.82 -0.44
N ARG A 905 -41.04 10.13 -0.12
CA ARG A 905 -39.96 10.66 0.74
C ARG A 905 -40.42 11.57 1.87
N PHE A 906 -41.52 12.30 1.70
CA PHE A 906 -41.88 13.41 2.61
C PHE A 906 -43.32 13.37 3.10
N GLU A 907 -44.13 12.42 2.64
CA GLU A 907 -45.54 12.25 3.04
C GLU A 907 -45.72 12.11 4.55
N HIS A 908 -44.72 11.52 5.22
CA HIS A 908 -44.74 11.23 6.64
C HIS A 908 -44.13 12.35 7.49
N SER A 909 -43.78 13.50 6.90
CA SER A 909 -43.17 14.59 7.66
C SER A 909 -44.16 15.18 8.66
N ALA A 910 -43.85 15.10 9.95
CA ALA A 910 -44.72 15.59 11.02
C ALA A 910 -44.88 17.12 11.04
N THR A 911 -43.95 17.85 10.45
CA THR A 911 -43.92 19.33 10.51
C THR A 911 -44.10 20.00 9.16
N GLY A 912 -43.93 19.26 8.05
CA GLY A 912 -43.87 19.81 6.70
C GLY A 912 -42.71 20.81 6.47
N LEU A 913 -41.81 20.98 7.44
CA LEU A 913 -40.63 21.85 7.32
C LEU A 913 -39.47 21.09 6.65
N PRO A 914 -38.54 21.80 5.97
CA PRO A 914 -37.40 21.15 5.32
C PRO A 914 -36.56 20.31 6.31
N GLU A 915 -36.44 19.02 5.98
CA GLU A 915 -35.62 18.05 6.69
C GLU A 915 -34.16 18.15 6.26
N ARG A 916 -33.26 17.58 7.06
CA ARG A 916 -31.83 17.59 6.74
C ARG A 916 -31.56 16.61 5.60
N THR A 917 -31.01 17.09 4.50
CA THR A 917 -30.56 16.29 3.36
C THR A 917 -29.26 15.60 3.74
N ALA A 918 -29.29 14.27 3.79
CA ALA A 918 -28.11 13.47 4.05
C ALA A 918 -27.18 13.49 2.83
N THR A 919 -25.86 13.42 3.06
CA THR A 919 -24.89 13.45 1.97
C THR A 919 -25.07 12.23 1.07
N GLY A 920 -25.33 12.49 -0.22
CA GLY A 920 -25.54 11.44 -1.23
C GLY A 920 -27.00 11.01 -1.41
N ASP A 921 -27.90 11.47 -0.55
CA ASP A 921 -29.33 11.22 -0.68
C ASP A 921 -30.03 12.45 -1.29
N PRO A 922 -31.02 12.26 -2.17
CA PRO A 922 -31.77 13.38 -2.71
C PRO A 922 -32.62 14.05 -1.62
N PRO A 923 -32.85 15.38 -1.72
CA PRO A 923 -33.77 16.08 -0.83
C PRO A 923 -35.17 15.45 -0.82
N THR A 924 -35.79 15.41 0.36
CA THR A 924 -37.16 14.92 0.52
C THR A 924 -38.22 15.95 0.09
N SER A 925 -37.85 17.24 -0.02
CA SER A 925 -38.76 18.33 -0.40
C SER A 925 -38.05 19.36 -1.29
N ILE A 926 -38.80 20.06 -2.16
CA ILE A 926 -38.26 21.09 -3.08
C ILE A 926 -38.01 22.46 -2.42
N HIS A 927 -38.55 22.70 -1.22
CA HIS A 927 -38.33 23.96 -0.49
C HIS A 927 -37.00 23.97 0.26
N VAL A 928 -36.59 25.18 0.70
CA VAL A 928 -35.39 25.42 1.51
C VAL A 928 -35.75 26.22 2.75
N SER A 929 -34.91 26.18 3.79
CA SER A 929 -35.10 26.94 5.04
C SER A 929 -34.80 28.45 4.90
N LEU A 930 -35.42 29.12 3.91
CA LEU A 930 -35.06 30.47 3.49
C LEU A 930 -35.24 31.52 4.60
N HIS A 931 -36.44 31.64 5.14
CA HIS A 931 -36.82 32.66 6.12
C HIS A 931 -35.93 32.64 7.37
N ALA A 932 -35.72 31.46 7.93
CA ALA A 932 -34.88 31.30 9.12
C ALA A 932 -33.42 31.69 8.84
N CYS A 933 -32.90 31.40 7.64
CA CYS A 933 -31.55 31.78 7.26
C CYS A 933 -31.42 33.29 7.04
N ILE A 934 -32.40 33.95 6.41
CA ILE A 934 -32.44 35.41 6.25
C ILE A 934 -32.41 36.10 7.60
N VAL A 935 -33.29 35.71 8.53
CA VAL A 935 -33.37 36.32 9.87
C VAL A 935 -32.06 36.15 10.63
N ARG A 936 -31.49 34.94 10.64
CA ARG A 936 -30.21 34.69 11.33
C ARG A 936 -29.07 35.48 10.72
N ALA A 937 -28.96 35.50 9.39
CA ALA A 937 -27.93 36.27 8.70
C ALA A 937 -28.10 37.77 8.98
N TRP A 938 -29.33 38.27 9.02
CA TRP A 938 -29.64 39.67 9.35
C TRP A 938 -29.20 40.05 10.76
N VAL A 939 -29.54 39.21 11.76
CA VAL A 939 -29.20 39.46 13.17
C VAL A 939 -27.69 39.52 13.39
N GLU A 940 -26.90 38.76 12.65
CA GLU A 940 -25.44 38.78 12.77
C GLU A 940 -24.76 39.98 12.09
N GLN A 941 -25.47 40.71 11.23
CA GLN A 941 -24.93 41.94 10.64
C GLN A 941 -24.93 43.08 11.65
N SER A 942 -23.92 43.95 11.54
CA SER A 942 -23.92 45.22 12.27
C SER A 942 -25.03 46.14 11.73
N PRO A 943 -25.50 47.12 12.53
CA PRO A 943 -26.51 48.09 12.08
C PRO A 943 -26.11 48.81 10.78
N GLU A 944 -24.84 49.16 10.60
CA GLU A 944 -24.33 49.82 9.39
C GLU A 944 -24.47 48.92 8.17
N LYS A 945 -24.12 47.64 8.29
CA LYS A 945 -24.26 46.66 7.21
C LYS A 945 -25.73 46.40 6.88
N ARG A 946 -26.60 46.31 7.88
CA ARG A 946 -28.06 46.20 7.67
C ARG A 946 -28.61 47.40 6.89
N ARG A 947 -28.23 48.63 7.26
CA ARG A 947 -28.59 49.85 6.52
C ARG A 947 -28.10 49.79 5.08
N ALA A 948 -26.86 49.32 4.87
CA ALA A 948 -26.28 49.20 3.55
C ALA A 948 -27.06 48.19 2.68
N VAL A 949 -27.47 47.04 3.23
CA VAL A 949 -28.32 46.04 2.55
C VAL A 949 -29.70 46.63 2.17
N VAL A 950 -30.28 47.48 3.02
CA VAL A 950 -31.56 48.14 2.71
C VAL A 950 -31.38 49.16 1.58
N LYS A 951 -30.31 49.97 1.62
CA LYS A 951 -30.13 51.12 0.72
C LYS A 951 -29.48 50.80 -0.62
N HIS A 952 -28.63 49.77 -0.70
CA HIS A 952 -27.77 49.53 -1.85
C HIS A 952 -27.96 48.12 -2.43
N ALA A 953 -28.15 48.03 -3.76
CA ALA A 953 -28.45 46.77 -4.44
C ALA A 953 -27.28 45.78 -4.48
N ASP A 954 -26.04 46.28 -4.60
CA ASP A 954 -24.80 45.49 -4.54
C ASP A 954 -24.65 44.79 -3.18
N GLN A 955 -25.01 45.47 -2.09
CA GLN A 955 -24.96 44.93 -0.74
C GLN A 955 -26.02 43.83 -0.52
N ARG A 956 -27.18 43.90 -1.21
CA ARG A 956 -28.18 42.82 -1.20
C ARG A 956 -27.65 41.55 -1.86
N GLY A 957 -26.84 41.67 -2.92
CA GLY A 957 -26.19 40.53 -3.56
C GLY A 957 -25.22 39.82 -2.61
N ALA A 958 -24.35 40.57 -1.93
CA ALA A 958 -23.45 40.02 -0.93
C ALA A 958 -24.19 39.35 0.24
N PHE A 959 -25.28 39.97 0.72
CA PHE A 959 -26.14 39.39 1.74
C PHE A 959 -26.83 38.10 1.27
N ALA A 960 -27.33 38.06 0.03
CA ALA A 960 -27.94 36.86 -0.54
C ALA A 960 -26.95 35.69 -0.64
N ALA A 961 -25.70 35.95 -1.01
CA ALA A 961 -24.64 34.94 -1.01
C ALA A 961 -24.35 34.38 0.40
N GLU A 962 -24.36 35.24 1.42
CA GLU A 962 -24.18 34.80 2.83
C GLU A 962 -25.39 33.95 3.30
N VAL A 963 -26.61 34.34 2.93
CA VAL A 963 -27.81 33.54 3.22
C VAL A 963 -27.75 32.19 2.50
N ARG A 964 -27.32 32.15 1.23
CA ARG A 964 -27.13 30.90 0.46
C ARG A 964 -26.14 29.97 1.17
N LYS A 965 -25.00 30.50 1.59
CA LYS A 965 -23.99 29.75 2.36
C LYS A 965 -24.60 29.15 3.63
N ARG A 966 -25.39 29.92 4.36
CA ARG A 966 -26.08 29.44 5.57
C ARG A 966 -27.14 28.36 5.30
N VAL A 967 -27.93 28.51 4.23
CA VAL A 967 -28.88 27.47 3.79
C VAL A 967 -28.15 26.15 3.55
N CYS A 968 -27.00 26.23 2.87
CA CYS A 968 -26.13 25.10 2.57
C CYS A 968 -25.53 24.46 3.84
N GLU A 969 -25.01 25.25 4.77
CA GLU A 969 -24.43 24.77 6.03
C GLU A 969 -25.44 24.06 6.93
N LEU A 970 -26.69 24.56 6.97
CA LEU A 970 -27.76 23.87 7.70
C LEU A 970 -28.16 22.55 7.06
N GLY A 971 -27.99 22.43 5.73
CA GLY A 971 -28.29 21.21 4.99
C GLY A 971 -29.78 20.86 4.97
N ARG A 972 -30.69 21.83 5.18
CA ARG A 972 -32.15 21.57 5.32
C ARG A 972 -32.94 21.91 4.05
N GLY A 973 -33.56 20.90 3.44
CA GLY A 973 -34.33 20.99 2.21
C GLY A 973 -33.48 20.86 0.95
N ASN A 974 -33.99 21.37 -0.18
CA ASN A 974 -33.29 21.31 -1.46
C ASN A 974 -32.13 22.31 -1.56
N VAL A 975 -31.03 22.03 -0.86
CA VAL A 975 -29.80 22.83 -0.88
C VAL A 975 -29.09 22.86 -2.24
N HIS A 976 -29.48 21.98 -3.16
CA HIS A 976 -28.95 21.93 -4.53
C HIS A 976 -29.63 22.93 -5.47
N ARG A 977 -30.77 23.51 -5.08
CA ARG A 977 -31.55 24.42 -5.94
C ARG A 977 -30.70 25.58 -6.47
N SER A 978 -30.75 25.84 -7.77
CA SER A 978 -29.97 26.90 -8.40
C SER A 978 -30.43 28.32 -8.04
N GLY A 979 -31.71 28.53 -7.79
CA GLY A 979 -32.31 29.86 -7.56
C GLY A 979 -32.28 30.40 -6.12
N ILE A 980 -31.43 29.90 -5.22
CA ILE A 980 -31.48 30.32 -3.79
C ILE A 980 -31.28 31.83 -3.63
N GLU A 981 -30.26 32.42 -4.26
CA GLU A 981 -30.00 33.87 -4.16
C GLU A 981 -31.13 34.71 -4.76
N GLY A 982 -31.65 34.31 -5.92
CA GLY A 982 -32.81 34.96 -6.54
C GLY A 982 -34.03 34.93 -5.62
N ASN A 983 -34.26 33.80 -4.94
CA ASN A 983 -35.32 33.67 -3.94
C ASN A 983 -35.09 34.56 -2.71
N VAL A 984 -33.85 34.69 -2.22
CA VAL A 984 -33.53 35.63 -1.13
C VAL A 984 -33.88 37.05 -1.57
N LEU A 985 -33.38 37.48 -2.73
CA LEU A 985 -33.61 38.82 -3.27
C LEU A 985 -35.11 39.10 -3.49
N GLY A 986 -35.88 38.12 -3.95
CA GLY A 986 -37.33 38.23 -4.13
C GLY A 986 -38.11 38.37 -2.82
N VAL A 987 -37.58 37.85 -1.70
CA VAL A 987 -38.26 37.87 -0.39
C VAL A 987 -37.87 39.08 0.45
N LEU A 988 -36.66 39.63 0.25
CA LEU A 988 -36.15 40.78 1.02
C LEU A 988 -37.12 41.99 1.10
N PRO A 989 -37.85 42.38 0.04
CA PRO A 989 -38.83 43.47 0.14
C PRO A 989 -39.88 43.22 1.23
N SER A 990 -40.51 42.04 1.22
CA SER A 990 -41.51 41.65 2.24
C SER A 990 -40.89 41.55 3.63
N PHE A 991 -39.62 41.13 3.74
CA PHE A 991 -38.91 41.11 5.01
C PHE A 991 -38.78 42.54 5.57
N PHE A 992 -38.33 43.49 4.77
CA PHE A 992 -38.20 44.88 5.21
C PHE A 992 -39.55 45.52 5.56
N GLU A 993 -40.60 45.26 4.79
CA GLU A 993 -41.96 45.73 5.09
C GLU A 993 -42.45 45.24 6.45
N VAL A 994 -42.26 43.95 6.75
CA VAL A 994 -42.68 43.38 8.03
C VAL A 994 -41.83 43.89 9.20
N LEU A 995 -40.55 44.20 8.99
CA LEU A 995 -39.73 44.86 10.01
C LEU A 995 -40.21 46.29 10.30
N ARG A 996 -40.60 47.06 9.26
CA ARG A 996 -41.21 48.40 9.47
C ARG A 996 -42.50 48.28 10.27
N LEU A 997 -43.37 47.35 9.88
CA LEU A 997 -44.64 47.12 10.57
C LEU A 997 -44.40 46.75 12.05
N ALA A 998 -43.43 45.88 12.33
CA ALA A 998 -43.08 45.53 13.70
C ALA A 998 -42.57 46.73 14.52
N LEU A 999 -41.76 47.61 13.93
CA LEU A 999 -41.31 48.85 14.58
C LEU A 999 -42.49 49.80 14.88
N ARG A 1000 -43.45 49.92 13.97
CA ARG A 1000 -44.68 50.72 14.20
C ARG A 1000 -45.53 50.15 15.33
N MET A 1001 -45.70 48.82 15.37
CA MET A 1001 -46.39 48.13 16.46
C MET A 1001 -45.70 48.30 17.82
N GLU A 1002 -44.36 48.47 17.84
CA GLU A 1002 -43.59 48.77 19.05
C GLU A 1002 -43.62 50.27 19.43
N GLY A 1003 -44.30 51.13 18.67
CA GLY A 1003 -44.31 52.58 18.86
C GLY A 1003 -42.97 53.25 18.56
N ARG A 1004 -42.10 52.57 17.79
CA ARG A 1004 -40.74 53.01 17.42
C ARG A 1004 -40.61 53.42 15.95
N GLY A 1005 -41.66 53.21 15.15
CA GLY A 1005 -41.74 53.70 13.77
C GLY A 1005 -42.27 55.13 13.72
N ASN A 1006 -41.79 55.91 12.74
CA ASN A 1006 -42.39 57.18 12.36
C ASN A 1006 -43.48 56.92 11.30
N ASP A 1007 -44.45 57.84 11.17
CA ASP A 1007 -45.53 57.71 10.17
C ASP A 1007 -45.04 57.88 8.71
N ASP A 1008 -43.79 58.29 8.51
CA ASP A 1008 -43.15 58.45 7.19
C ASP A 1008 -42.46 57.15 6.73
N ASP A 1009 -42.38 56.91 5.41
CA ASP A 1009 -41.77 55.71 4.78
C ASP A 1009 -40.24 55.52 5.02
N ASP A 1010 -39.63 56.33 5.91
CA ASP A 1010 -38.19 56.35 6.20
C ASP A 1010 -37.80 55.63 7.51
N ASP A 1011 -38.61 54.65 7.94
CA ASP A 1011 -38.29 53.80 9.09
C ASP A 1011 -36.97 53.03 8.89
N ASP A 1012 -35.97 53.29 9.73
CA ASP A 1012 -34.66 52.61 9.71
C ASP A 1012 -34.78 51.16 10.23
N VAL A 1013 -35.25 50.24 9.39
CA VAL A 1013 -35.44 48.81 9.74
C VAL A 1013 -34.18 48.12 10.28
N ALA A 1014 -32.99 48.70 10.08
CA ALA A 1014 -31.74 48.16 10.62
C ALA A 1014 -31.71 48.12 12.16
N VAL A 1015 -32.49 48.97 12.82
CA VAL A 1015 -32.58 49.07 14.29
C VAL A 1015 -33.53 48.04 14.92
N TYR A 1016 -34.25 47.27 14.10
CA TYR A 1016 -35.12 46.21 14.60
C TYR A 1016 -34.28 45.07 15.21
N GLU A 1017 -34.58 44.74 16.47
CA GLU A 1017 -33.93 43.68 17.22
C GLU A 1017 -34.85 42.46 17.31
N HIS A 1018 -34.36 41.30 16.87
CA HIS A 1018 -35.15 40.08 16.88
C HIS A 1018 -35.09 39.41 18.25
N ASP A 1019 -36.24 39.30 18.91
CA ASP A 1019 -36.42 38.47 20.10
C ASP A 1019 -36.82 37.04 19.70
N PHE A 1020 -35.85 36.12 19.71
CA PHE A 1020 -36.09 34.73 19.29
C PHE A 1020 -37.08 33.96 20.18
N GLU A 1021 -37.40 34.43 21.39
CA GLU A 1021 -38.45 33.82 22.21
C GLU A 1021 -39.84 34.01 21.56
N ARG A 1022 -40.00 35.07 20.76
CA ARG A 1022 -41.24 35.37 20.00
C ARG A 1022 -41.33 34.61 18.67
N ASN A 1023 -40.40 33.71 18.35
CA ASN A 1023 -40.45 32.88 17.13
C ASN A 1023 -41.43 31.70 17.22
N GLY A 1024 -42.20 31.58 18.31
CA GLY A 1024 -43.25 30.58 18.47
C GLY A 1024 -44.48 30.82 17.57
N VAL A 1025 -45.22 29.75 17.26
CA VAL A 1025 -46.45 29.84 16.44
C VAL A 1025 -47.48 30.79 17.08
N GLY A 1026 -47.68 30.73 18.40
CA GLY A 1026 -48.64 31.61 19.09
C GLY A 1026 -48.28 33.09 18.97
N ALA A 1027 -47.02 33.45 19.14
CA ALA A 1027 -46.54 34.83 18.97
C ALA A 1027 -46.68 35.31 17.52
N LYS A 1028 -46.47 34.43 16.53
CA LYS A 1028 -46.71 34.76 15.11
C LYS A 1028 -48.19 34.96 14.79
N VAL A 1029 -49.07 34.13 15.35
CA VAL A 1029 -50.54 34.31 15.22
C VAL A 1029 -50.94 35.66 15.81
N ALA A 1030 -50.52 35.97 17.03
CA ALA A 1030 -50.83 37.24 17.68
C ALA A 1030 -50.29 38.44 16.87
N PHE A 1031 -49.06 38.34 16.35
CA PHE A 1031 -48.50 39.37 15.48
C PHE A 1031 -49.33 39.57 14.21
N GLU A 1032 -49.67 38.50 13.49
CA GLU A 1032 -50.43 38.58 12.23
C GLU A 1032 -51.88 39.06 12.43
N LEU A 1033 -52.48 38.82 13.59
CA LEU A 1033 -53.80 39.35 13.93
C LEU A 1033 -53.74 40.85 14.22
N ALA A 1034 -52.82 41.28 15.08
CA ALA A 1034 -52.65 42.71 15.39
C ALA A 1034 -52.19 43.53 14.17
N ALA A 1035 -51.36 42.93 13.30
CA ALA A 1035 -50.95 43.52 12.03
C ALA A 1035 -52.09 43.76 11.02
N LYS A 1036 -53.26 43.12 11.20
CA LYS A 1036 -54.45 43.36 10.35
C LYS A 1036 -55.32 44.50 10.87
N GLU A 1037 -55.19 44.86 12.13
CA GLU A 1037 -55.96 45.94 12.76
C GLU A 1037 -55.34 47.33 12.50
N LEU A 1038 -54.05 47.33 12.16
CA LEU A 1038 -53.27 48.47 11.67
C LEU A 1038 -53.35 48.57 10.14
#